data_AF-A0AA96YJ39-F1
#
_entry.id   AF-A0AA96YJ39-F1
#
_cell.length_a   1.000
_cell.length_b   1.000
_cell.length_c   1.000
_cell.angle_alpha   90.00
_cell.angle_beta   90.00
_cell.angle_gamma   90.00
#
_symmetry.space_group_name_H-M   'P 1'
#
loop_
_entity.id
_entity.type
_entity.pdbx_description
1 polymer ?
#
loop_
_entity_poly.entity_id
_entity_poly.type
_entity_poly.pdbx_seq_one_letter_code
_entity_poly.pdbx_strand_id
1 'polypeptide(L)'
;MTDISALEAYAGQMSEAAIKSGAAAQLQHEYIHGDETLDVLTESGPLPTLAKQAAQAQEKVTEVLVDVASQITGSGTYSTIAIGQQKTVNGAYFSVPSAADKEYLILYENVNGAAEERKKYPSASAINKTVKSYRTVLLMLADLEPDAEVRAVVTSDEIPGNNGWYDKVGATGTGGWRKLEDQPAMDSKLTALRKEVSVMNRPRGKNSGKDKLVFAVDGAQVLFGVHQKLPRGREGRRGTVPMVGDTQMLPMISLLRPRSRHFTSEVVLVSGNSVMLESGSSNAPVEPVVNFDAKLMEQQSQSTAPKRYAAISGGQVWSYGPDGAKQITHDGEWFAAQSTDFDIIRALKVTSGGLVPYTITQDGRALRDGKVLIHKLSTGQSLALGSRGIIPDPNGDYVINGIRGNLFSPWTPPGYADKLWTLAGGPRPSAWEGTTAFEPVREYVAGVLGETPATSYMLATRKWHERTTSVSPQMLYSVSALGGTAYAGIKKGTTTYTNAISQVTTAKAIAESMGLDYVVPSISIVHGESQSNTTQAEYVAMMAEWVSDYRGDIVAITGQAVPPVAFISQMLTGDPGTIPQIPLAQLQAHNENPNVVMVGPKYAYPFWDTYHMQGPGYMKMGELEARAERLTQVSGKWQPLKVMSAVVSGTKITLRLNNLPDGNAGTPGPIGKLAIDTAIVSDPGNYGFQLSAGTIGTVAMGADGVSIVITATTAIAADTVLTYALQPTLNSPQTGNGRRGCIRDTDLRDSSRYDMTPLYNWLCAFSITLEI
;
A
#
# COMPACT_ATOMS: atom_id res chain seq x y z
N MET A 1 19.60 -75.12 -26.88
CA MET A 1 18.37 -75.44 -26.12
C MET A 1 18.24 -74.40 -25.02
N THR A 2 17.60 -73.27 -25.31
CA THR A 2 17.60 -72.07 -24.44
C THR A 2 16.41 -71.17 -24.81
N ASP A 3 15.18 -71.68 -24.66
CA ASP A 3 13.93 -70.93 -24.97
C ASP A 3 12.83 -71.15 -23.92
N ILE A 4 12.72 -72.35 -23.33
CA ILE A 4 11.65 -72.69 -22.38
C ILE A 4 11.79 -71.86 -21.08
N SER A 5 12.99 -71.80 -20.49
CA SER A 5 13.23 -71.09 -19.22
C SER A 5 13.01 -69.58 -19.28
N ALA A 6 13.11 -68.96 -20.47
CA ALA A 6 12.80 -67.55 -20.66
C ALA A 6 11.29 -67.30 -20.67
N LEU A 7 10.52 -68.19 -21.31
CA LEU A 7 9.06 -68.16 -21.32
C LEU A 7 8.47 -68.47 -19.93
N GLU A 8 9.07 -69.42 -19.19
CA GLU A 8 8.69 -69.72 -17.81
C GLU A 8 8.91 -68.52 -16.88
N ALA A 9 10.05 -67.84 -16.98
CA ALA A 9 10.34 -66.62 -16.21
C ALA A 9 9.35 -65.48 -16.55
N TYR A 10 9.05 -65.27 -17.83
CA TYR A 10 8.10 -64.25 -18.27
C TYR A 10 6.66 -64.57 -17.84
N ALA A 11 6.24 -65.83 -17.90
CA ALA A 11 4.95 -66.28 -17.38
C ALA A 11 4.83 -66.06 -15.86
N GLY A 12 5.90 -66.30 -15.11
CA GLY A 12 5.98 -65.97 -13.67
C GLY A 12 5.80 -64.47 -13.41
N GLN A 13 6.50 -63.61 -14.16
CA GLN A 13 6.35 -62.15 -14.05
C GLN A 13 4.94 -61.66 -14.38
N MET A 14 4.29 -62.21 -15.43
CA MET A 14 2.90 -61.89 -15.74
C MET A 14 1.93 -62.39 -14.66
N SER A 15 2.20 -63.54 -14.03
CA SER A 15 1.40 -64.06 -12.92
C SER A 15 1.51 -63.15 -11.68
N GLU A 16 2.70 -62.73 -11.29
CA GLU A 16 2.89 -61.75 -10.22
C GLU A 16 2.20 -60.41 -10.51
N ALA A 17 2.31 -59.91 -11.75
CA ALA A 17 1.67 -58.66 -12.15
C ALA A 17 0.13 -58.76 -12.07
N ALA A 18 -0.45 -59.89 -12.48
CA ALA A 18 -1.88 -60.14 -12.36
C ALA A 18 -2.33 -60.20 -10.88
N ILE A 19 -1.58 -60.87 -10.01
CA ILE A 19 -1.86 -60.94 -8.56
C ILE A 19 -1.81 -59.54 -7.93
N LYS A 20 -0.75 -58.76 -8.23
CA LYS A 20 -0.58 -57.38 -7.74
C LYS A 20 -1.70 -56.46 -8.23
N SER A 21 -2.10 -56.58 -9.51
CA SER A 21 -3.24 -55.85 -10.07
C SER A 21 -4.58 -56.23 -9.44
N GLY A 22 -4.78 -57.51 -9.10
CA GLY A 22 -5.99 -57.98 -8.41
C GLY A 22 -6.10 -57.42 -6.99
N ALA A 23 -5.00 -57.47 -6.22
CA ALA A 23 -4.94 -56.89 -4.88
C ALA A 23 -5.18 -55.37 -4.88
N ALA A 24 -4.57 -54.64 -5.83
CA ALA A 24 -4.79 -53.20 -5.98
C ALA A 24 -6.26 -52.87 -6.34
N ALA A 25 -6.88 -53.63 -7.23
CA ALA A 25 -8.29 -53.47 -7.58
C ALA A 25 -9.23 -53.77 -6.39
N GLN A 26 -8.89 -54.74 -5.53
CA GLN A 26 -9.66 -55.03 -4.32
C GLN A 26 -9.55 -53.89 -3.29
N LEU A 27 -8.34 -53.39 -3.00
CA LEU A 27 -8.16 -52.24 -2.11
C LEU A 27 -8.86 -50.97 -2.64
N GLN A 28 -8.87 -50.77 -3.96
CA GLN A 28 -9.61 -49.69 -4.60
C GLN A 28 -11.13 -49.87 -4.44
N HIS A 29 -11.65 -51.10 -4.55
CA HIS A 29 -13.05 -51.41 -4.31
C HIS A 29 -13.45 -51.14 -2.84
N GLU A 30 -12.62 -51.56 -1.88
CA GLU A 30 -12.82 -51.31 -0.45
C GLU A 30 -12.78 -49.79 -0.12
N TYR A 31 -11.89 -49.03 -0.76
CA TYR A 31 -11.81 -47.56 -0.57
C TYR A 31 -13.03 -46.81 -1.11
N ILE A 32 -13.59 -47.27 -2.25
CA ILE A 32 -14.75 -46.64 -2.91
C ILE A 32 -16.07 -47.05 -2.26
N HIS A 33 -16.20 -48.29 -1.79
CA HIS A 33 -17.48 -48.88 -1.35
C HIS A 33 -17.55 -49.21 0.15
N GLY A 34 -16.47 -49.04 0.92
CA GLY A 34 -16.47 -49.20 2.36
C GLY A 34 -17.27 -48.13 3.11
N ASP A 35 -17.71 -48.45 4.33
CA ASP A 35 -18.58 -47.62 5.15
C ASP A 35 -17.89 -46.41 5.80
N GLU A 36 -18.68 -45.59 6.51
CA GLU A 36 -18.26 -44.35 7.18
C GLU A 36 -17.32 -44.55 8.40
N THR A 37 -17.06 -45.78 8.82
CA THR A 37 -16.17 -46.11 9.95
C THR A 37 -14.83 -46.71 9.52
N LEU A 38 -14.78 -47.36 8.35
CA LEU A 38 -13.62 -48.11 7.86
C LEU A 38 -12.45 -47.22 7.43
N ASP A 39 -11.23 -47.64 7.76
CA ASP A 39 -9.99 -47.21 7.11
C ASP A 39 -9.40 -48.39 6.32
N VAL A 40 -9.05 -48.17 5.05
CA VAL A 40 -8.40 -49.16 4.18
C VAL A 40 -6.89 -49.08 4.39
N LEU A 41 -6.27 -50.20 4.78
CA LEU A 41 -4.83 -50.24 5.03
C LEU A 41 -4.05 -50.33 3.72
N THR A 42 -3.35 -49.26 3.36
CA THR A 42 -2.48 -49.20 2.17
C THR A 42 -1.00 -49.29 2.56
N GLU A 43 -0.12 -49.42 1.57
CA GLU A 43 1.34 -49.34 1.74
C GLU A 43 1.84 -48.00 2.32
N SER A 44 1.05 -46.94 2.20
CA SER A 44 1.31 -45.62 2.82
C SER A 44 0.64 -45.45 4.20
N GLY A 45 -0.01 -46.49 4.73
CA GLY A 45 -0.78 -46.45 5.97
C GLY A 45 -2.30 -46.52 5.75
N PRO A 46 -3.10 -46.40 6.84
CA PRO A 46 -4.56 -46.41 6.77
C PRO A 46 -5.10 -45.14 6.10
N LEU A 47 -5.98 -45.32 5.11
CA LEU A 47 -6.71 -44.24 4.45
C LEU A 47 -8.22 -44.39 4.68
N PRO A 48 -8.95 -43.34 5.13
CA PRO A 48 -10.40 -43.41 5.30
C PRO A 48 -11.10 -43.63 3.96
N THR A 49 -12.17 -44.41 3.94
CA THR A 49 -13.04 -44.61 2.76
C THR A 49 -13.64 -43.29 2.25
N LEU A 50 -14.16 -43.29 1.02
CA LEU A 50 -14.92 -42.14 0.51
C LEU A 50 -16.14 -41.78 1.39
N ALA A 51 -16.82 -42.78 1.98
CA ALA A 51 -17.92 -42.56 2.91
C ALA A 51 -17.45 -41.88 4.21
N LYS A 52 -16.33 -42.35 4.78
CA LYS A 52 -15.75 -41.78 6.01
C LYS A 52 -15.22 -40.35 5.80
N GLN A 53 -14.62 -40.09 4.64
CA GLN A 53 -14.24 -38.73 4.23
C GLN A 53 -15.45 -37.80 4.11
N ALA A 54 -16.56 -38.27 3.53
CA ALA A 54 -17.79 -37.49 3.43
C ALA A 54 -18.41 -37.20 4.81
N ALA A 55 -18.47 -38.19 5.71
CA ALA A 55 -18.96 -38.01 7.08
C ALA A 55 -18.11 -36.99 7.86
N GLN A 56 -16.77 -37.13 7.84
CA GLN A 56 -15.85 -36.18 8.50
C GLN A 56 -15.89 -34.77 7.88
N ALA A 57 -16.16 -34.65 6.57
CA ALA A 57 -16.38 -33.36 5.94
C ALA A 57 -17.69 -32.71 6.40
N GLN A 58 -18.77 -33.49 6.54
CA GLN A 58 -20.08 -33.00 7.00
C GLN A 58 -20.07 -32.63 8.49
N GLU A 59 -19.31 -33.34 9.32
CA GLU A 59 -19.03 -32.98 10.72
C GLU A 59 -18.31 -31.63 10.79
N LYS A 60 -17.20 -31.45 10.07
CA LYS A 60 -16.45 -30.18 10.01
C LYS A 60 -17.27 -29.02 9.44
N VAL A 61 -18.12 -29.25 8.44
CA VAL A 61 -19.07 -28.24 7.93
C VAL A 61 -20.08 -27.86 9.01
N THR A 62 -20.49 -28.80 9.87
CA THR A 62 -21.39 -28.52 11.00
C THR A 62 -20.67 -27.70 12.08
N GLU A 63 -19.42 -28.02 12.42
CA GLU A 63 -18.59 -27.20 13.32
C GLU A 63 -18.39 -25.77 12.79
N VAL A 64 -18.05 -25.62 11.51
CA VAL A 64 -17.88 -24.30 10.86
C VAL A 64 -19.20 -23.52 10.84
N LEU A 65 -20.34 -24.17 10.65
CA LEU A 65 -21.65 -23.51 10.74
C LEU A 65 -21.98 -23.06 12.17
N VAL A 66 -21.52 -23.77 13.20
CA VAL A 66 -21.65 -23.37 14.62
C VAL A 66 -20.72 -22.21 14.95
N ASP A 67 -19.47 -22.22 14.48
CA ASP A 67 -18.53 -21.11 14.63
C ASP A 67 -19.04 -19.84 13.93
N VAL A 68 -19.47 -19.94 12.67
CA VAL A 68 -20.09 -18.83 11.92
C VAL A 68 -21.37 -18.33 12.62
N ALA A 69 -22.19 -19.21 13.22
CA ALA A 69 -23.33 -18.78 14.02
C ALA A 69 -22.92 -17.99 15.27
N SER A 70 -21.80 -18.34 15.92
CA SER A 70 -21.25 -17.59 17.06
C SER A 70 -20.67 -16.22 16.65
N GLN A 71 -20.13 -16.11 15.42
CA GLN A 71 -19.60 -14.86 14.87
C GLN A 71 -20.70 -13.89 14.41
N ILE A 72 -21.94 -14.37 14.23
CA ILE A 72 -23.12 -13.55 13.85
C ILE A 72 -23.90 -13.03 15.07
N THR A 73 -23.62 -13.49 16.30
CA THR A 73 -24.32 -13.05 17.53
C THR A 73 -23.93 -11.63 18.00
N GLY A 74 -24.38 -10.61 17.27
CA GLY A 74 -24.40 -9.21 17.72
C GLY A 74 -24.86 -8.24 16.63
N SER A 75 -25.84 -7.39 16.93
CA SER A 75 -26.31 -6.30 16.04
C SER A 75 -27.03 -6.71 14.75
N GLY A 76 -27.71 -7.86 14.74
CA GLY A 76 -28.71 -8.17 13.71
C GLY A 76 -29.97 -7.29 13.81
N THR A 77 -30.57 -6.95 12.66
CA THR A 77 -31.91 -6.34 12.58
C THR A 77 -32.93 -7.43 12.29
N TYR A 78 -33.94 -7.57 13.16
CA TYR A 78 -34.99 -8.59 13.06
C TYR A 78 -36.37 -7.95 12.88
N SER A 79 -37.30 -8.67 12.25
CA SER A 79 -38.65 -8.15 11.97
C SER A 79 -39.55 -8.03 13.21
N THR A 80 -39.25 -8.71 14.31
CA THR A 80 -39.97 -8.59 15.59
C THR A 80 -39.02 -8.77 16.79
N ILE A 81 -39.45 -8.27 17.95
CA ILE A 81 -38.73 -8.43 19.23
C ILE A 81 -38.55 -9.91 19.58
N ALA A 82 -39.60 -10.73 19.38
CA ALA A 82 -39.57 -12.16 19.69
C ALA A 82 -38.54 -12.93 18.83
N ILE A 83 -38.38 -12.58 17.55
CA ILE A 83 -37.35 -13.16 16.69
C ILE A 83 -35.96 -12.71 17.16
N GLY A 84 -35.81 -11.43 17.52
CA GLY A 84 -34.56 -10.92 18.09
C GLY A 84 -34.14 -11.66 19.37
N GLN A 85 -35.06 -11.84 20.31
CA GLN A 85 -34.84 -12.62 21.55
C GLN A 85 -34.43 -14.08 21.26
N GLN A 86 -35.08 -14.75 20.30
CA GLN A 86 -34.77 -16.14 19.93
C GLN A 86 -33.47 -16.28 19.11
N LYS A 87 -32.92 -15.19 18.57
CA LYS A 87 -31.72 -15.16 17.74
C LYS A 87 -30.53 -14.42 18.38
N THR A 88 -30.65 -14.06 19.66
CA THR A 88 -29.56 -13.45 20.44
C THR A 88 -29.35 -14.19 21.76
N VAL A 89 -28.13 -14.11 22.27
CA VAL A 89 -27.77 -14.60 23.61
C VAL A 89 -27.95 -13.50 24.66
N ASN A 90 -27.91 -13.89 25.94
CA ASN A 90 -27.96 -12.96 27.06
C ASN A 90 -26.82 -11.91 26.96
N GLY A 91 -27.14 -10.64 27.18
CA GLY A 91 -26.24 -9.48 27.03
C GLY A 91 -26.00 -9.01 25.60
N ALA A 92 -26.57 -9.65 24.57
CA ALA A 92 -26.39 -9.23 23.18
C ALA A 92 -27.46 -8.22 22.71
N TYR A 93 -27.03 -7.28 21.87
CA TYR A 93 -27.88 -6.25 21.27
C TYR A 93 -28.49 -6.68 19.94
N PHE A 94 -29.74 -6.29 19.70
CA PHE A 94 -30.44 -6.44 18.42
C PHE A 94 -31.36 -5.26 18.12
N SER A 95 -31.67 -5.06 16.84
CA SER A 95 -32.54 -3.98 16.37
C SER A 95 -33.85 -4.51 15.81
N VAL A 96 -34.94 -3.74 15.94
CA VAL A 96 -36.26 -4.02 15.34
C VAL A 96 -36.79 -2.73 14.69
N PRO A 97 -37.40 -2.77 13.49
CA PRO A 97 -38.08 -1.62 12.90
C PRO A 97 -39.16 -1.05 13.83
N SER A 98 -39.24 0.28 13.95
CA SER A 98 -40.36 0.89 14.67
C SER A 98 -41.61 0.94 13.80
N ALA A 99 -42.78 0.87 14.45
CA ALA A 99 -44.08 1.06 13.83
C ALA A 99 -44.58 2.52 13.89
N ALA A 100 -43.79 3.45 14.44
CA ALA A 100 -44.15 4.86 14.56
C ALA A 100 -43.45 5.71 13.47
N ASP A 101 -44.21 6.53 12.73
CA ASP A 101 -43.73 7.30 11.57
C ASP A 101 -42.50 8.20 11.82
N LYS A 102 -42.26 8.59 13.08
CA LYS A 102 -41.14 9.44 13.52
C LYS A 102 -39.89 8.64 13.93
N GLU A 103 -39.94 7.32 13.94
CA GLU A 103 -38.88 6.39 14.36
C GLU A 103 -38.55 5.41 13.20
N TYR A 104 -37.31 4.93 13.13
CA TYR A 104 -36.86 3.98 12.09
C TYR A 104 -36.52 2.62 12.67
N LEU A 105 -35.69 2.60 13.72
CA LEU A 105 -35.24 1.38 14.42
C LEU A 105 -35.29 1.62 15.93
N ILE A 106 -35.55 0.55 16.68
CA ILE A 106 -35.41 0.49 18.13
C ILE A 106 -34.36 -0.58 18.46
N LEU A 107 -33.40 -0.22 19.29
CA LEU A 107 -32.33 -1.07 19.81
C LEU A 107 -32.77 -1.69 21.14
N TYR A 108 -32.68 -3.00 21.21
CA TYR A 108 -32.94 -3.80 22.40
C TYR A 108 -31.68 -4.53 22.86
N GLU A 109 -31.61 -4.85 24.14
CA GLU A 109 -30.66 -5.78 24.75
C GLU A 109 -31.42 -7.01 25.24
N ASN A 110 -30.92 -8.21 24.95
CA ASN A 110 -31.50 -9.45 25.46
C ASN A 110 -30.99 -9.70 26.89
N VAL A 111 -31.80 -9.41 27.90
CA VAL A 111 -31.46 -9.57 29.32
C VAL A 111 -32.23 -10.77 29.87
N ASN A 112 -31.53 -11.89 30.06
CA ASN A 112 -32.07 -13.16 30.55
C ASN A 112 -33.31 -13.67 29.77
N GLY A 113 -33.39 -13.39 28.46
CA GLY A 113 -34.54 -13.74 27.60
C GLY A 113 -35.61 -12.66 27.50
N ALA A 114 -35.59 -11.62 28.34
CA ALA A 114 -36.39 -10.41 28.15
C ALA A 114 -35.69 -9.44 27.18
N ALA A 115 -36.45 -8.58 26.50
CA ALA A 115 -35.91 -7.54 25.65
C ALA A 115 -36.05 -6.18 26.34
N GLU A 116 -34.93 -5.61 26.78
CA GLU A 116 -34.91 -4.26 27.36
C GLU A 116 -34.65 -3.23 26.26
N GLU A 117 -35.53 -2.24 26.10
CA GLU A 117 -35.27 -1.12 25.17
C GLU A 117 -34.08 -0.30 25.68
N ARG A 118 -33.16 0.05 24.76
CA ARG A 118 -31.94 0.81 25.06
C ARG A 118 -31.87 2.13 24.33
N LYS A 119 -32.34 2.19 23.07
CA LYS A 119 -32.31 3.42 22.27
C LYS A 119 -33.27 3.36 21.08
N LYS A 120 -33.79 4.52 20.68
CA LYS A 120 -34.54 4.70 19.44
C LYS A 120 -33.77 5.56 18.43
N TYR A 121 -33.96 5.26 17.15
CA TYR A 121 -33.42 6.02 16.02
C TYR A 121 -34.54 6.76 15.27
N PRO A 122 -34.41 8.06 14.97
CA PRO A 122 -35.43 8.83 14.26
C PRO A 122 -35.57 8.39 12.79
N SER A 123 -36.76 8.59 12.22
CA SER A 123 -37.01 8.38 10.79
C SER A 123 -36.56 9.59 9.95
N ALA A 124 -36.42 9.40 8.64
CA ALA A 124 -36.22 10.51 7.70
C ALA A 124 -37.38 11.54 7.74
N SER A 125 -38.59 11.12 8.12
CA SER A 125 -39.75 12.01 8.32
C SER A 125 -39.60 12.89 9.57
N ALA A 126 -38.96 12.38 10.63
CA ALA A 126 -38.62 13.19 11.81
C ALA A 126 -37.43 14.15 11.60
N ILE A 127 -36.57 13.86 10.61
CA ILE A 127 -35.40 14.69 10.27
C ILE A 127 -35.78 15.81 9.28
N ASN A 128 -36.69 15.56 8.35
CA ASN A 128 -37.11 16.53 7.34
C ASN A 128 -38.09 17.58 7.90
N LYS A 129 -37.54 18.69 8.42
CA LYS A 129 -38.32 19.87 8.84
C LYS A 129 -38.95 20.58 7.64
N THR A 130 -40.26 20.37 7.43
CA THR A 130 -41.05 21.01 6.37
C THR A 130 -41.01 22.54 6.49
N VAL A 131 -40.70 23.22 5.39
CA VAL A 131 -40.83 24.68 5.25
C VAL A 131 -42.18 25.00 4.61
N LYS A 132 -42.99 25.85 5.25
CA LYS A 132 -44.21 26.43 4.64
C LYS A 132 -43.89 27.73 3.89
N SER A 133 -44.70 28.07 2.88
CA SER A 133 -44.58 29.32 2.11
C SER A 133 -45.89 30.07 2.11
N TYR A 134 -45.86 31.37 2.35
CA TYR A 134 -47.02 32.25 2.44
C TYR A 134 -46.86 33.46 1.53
N ARG A 135 -47.98 33.97 1.01
CA ARG A 135 -47.97 35.15 0.14
C ARG A 135 -47.70 36.43 0.93
N THR A 136 -48.31 36.59 2.10
CA THR A 136 -48.22 37.78 2.97
C THR A 136 -47.96 37.36 4.42
N VAL A 137 -47.43 38.27 5.23
CA VAL A 137 -47.15 38.02 6.66
C VAL A 137 -48.45 37.84 7.45
N LEU A 138 -49.52 38.50 7.03
CA LEU A 138 -50.87 38.36 7.61
C LEU A 138 -51.42 36.94 7.47
N LEU A 139 -51.20 36.28 6.33
CA LEU A 139 -51.62 34.89 6.12
C LEU A 139 -50.78 33.89 6.94
N MET A 140 -49.49 34.17 7.11
CA MET A 140 -48.62 33.37 8.00
C MET A 140 -49.03 33.53 9.47
N LEU A 141 -49.26 34.76 9.94
CA LEU A 141 -49.65 35.04 11.33
C LEU A 141 -51.02 34.46 11.70
N ALA A 142 -51.89 34.19 10.73
CA ALA A 142 -53.16 33.49 10.93
C ALA A 142 -53.01 31.95 11.01
N ASP A 143 -51.94 31.37 10.45
CA ASP A 143 -51.68 29.92 10.46
C ASP A 143 -50.78 29.56 11.65
N LEU A 144 -51.41 29.34 12.81
CA LEU A 144 -50.73 28.91 14.04
C LEU A 144 -50.67 27.38 14.22
N GLU A 145 -51.28 26.62 13.30
CA GLU A 145 -51.30 25.15 13.30
C GLU A 145 -49.93 24.45 13.14
N PRO A 146 -48.81 25.09 12.73
CA PRO A 146 -47.51 24.41 12.73
C PRO A 146 -46.91 24.16 14.13
N ASP A 147 -46.18 23.06 14.25
CA ASP A 147 -45.33 22.76 15.40
C ASP A 147 -44.22 23.81 15.57
N ALA A 148 -43.75 24.01 16.81
CA ALA A 148 -42.78 25.04 17.23
C ALA A 148 -41.37 24.95 16.62
N GLU A 149 -41.14 24.05 15.66
CA GLU A 149 -39.87 23.87 14.94
C GLU A 149 -40.01 24.04 13.41
N VAL A 150 -41.21 24.39 12.92
CA VAL A 150 -41.49 24.67 11.50
C VAL A 150 -40.98 26.06 11.11
N ARG A 151 -40.45 26.17 9.89
CA ARG A 151 -40.08 27.45 9.27
C ARG A 151 -41.07 27.88 8.21
N ALA A 152 -41.21 29.20 8.06
CA ALA A 152 -42.02 29.85 7.05
C ALA A 152 -41.18 30.81 6.21
N VAL A 153 -41.60 31.01 4.95
CA VAL A 153 -41.12 32.11 4.09
C VAL A 153 -42.30 32.94 3.57
N VAL A 154 -42.17 34.26 3.63
CA VAL A 154 -43.14 35.24 3.11
C VAL A 154 -42.55 35.89 1.86
N THR A 155 -43.22 35.77 0.71
CA THR A 155 -42.62 36.06 -0.59
C THR A 155 -43.20 37.27 -1.34
N SER A 156 -44.37 37.78 -0.97
CA SER A 156 -45.10 38.80 -1.75
C SER A 156 -46.01 39.68 -0.89
N ASP A 157 -45.55 40.05 0.29
CA ASP A 157 -46.17 41.06 1.15
C ASP A 157 -45.98 42.47 0.58
N GLU A 158 -47.00 43.32 0.69
CA GLU A 158 -46.99 44.69 0.13
C GLU A 158 -45.97 45.60 0.82
N ILE A 159 -45.61 45.32 2.08
CA ILE A 159 -44.54 46.01 2.80
C ILE A 159 -43.25 45.22 2.57
N PRO A 160 -42.23 45.77 1.86
CA PRO A 160 -41.03 45.00 1.50
C PRO A 160 -40.28 44.42 2.71
N GLY A 161 -40.30 45.11 3.86
CA GLY A 161 -39.70 44.66 5.11
C GLY A 161 -40.35 43.42 5.75
N ASN A 162 -41.58 43.06 5.36
CA ASN A 162 -42.26 41.86 5.85
C ASN A 162 -41.84 40.58 5.10
N ASN A 163 -41.29 40.71 3.89
CA ASN A 163 -40.83 39.57 3.10
C ASN A 163 -39.56 38.95 3.71
N GLY A 164 -39.43 37.62 3.64
CA GLY A 164 -38.32 36.86 4.23
C GLY A 164 -38.76 35.66 5.07
N TRP A 165 -37.83 35.11 5.84
CA TRP A 165 -37.95 33.86 6.60
C TRP A 165 -38.29 34.09 8.08
N TYR A 166 -39.07 33.16 8.64
CA TYR A 166 -39.61 33.16 10.01
C TYR A 166 -39.53 31.77 10.64
N ASP A 167 -39.34 31.70 11.96
CA ASP A 167 -39.54 30.50 12.78
C ASP A 167 -40.94 30.53 13.43
N LYS A 168 -41.62 29.38 13.55
CA LYS A 168 -42.78 29.22 14.44
C LYS A 168 -42.31 29.30 15.89
N VAL A 169 -43.09 29.95 16.76
CA VAL A 169 -42.84 29.97 18.22
C VAL A 169 -44.13 29.65 18.98
N GLY A 170 -43.98 28.97 20.12
CA GLY A 170 -45.11 28.43 20.89
C GLY A 170 -45.76 27.20 20.23
N ALA A 171 -46.57 26.49 21.01
CA ALA A 171 -47.14 25.20 20.63
C ALA A 171 -48.12 25.28 19.44
N THR A 172 -48.33 24.14 18.80
CA THR A 172 -49.30 23.89 17.73
C THR A 172 -50.68 24.48 18.06
N GLY A 173 -51.30 25.22 17.14
CA GLY A 173 -52.58 25.91 17.33
C GLY A 173 -52.53 27.16 18.23
N THR A 174 -51.35 27.55 18.74
CA THR A 174 -51.17 28.70 19.64
C THR A 174 -49.86 29.44 19.35
N GLY A 175 -49.52 30.45 20.15
CA GLY A 175 -48.24 31.17 20.02
C GLY A 175 -48.22 32.17 18.86
N GLY A 176 -47.16 32.17 18.07
CA GLY A 176 -46.96 33.13 16.98
C GLY A 176 -45.77 32.78 16.08
N TRP A 177 -45.28 33.77 15.32
CA TRP A 177 -44.14 33.63 14.41
C TRP A 177 -43.10 34.72 14.68
N ARG A 178 -41.82 34.36 14.62
CA ARG A 178 -40.68 35.28 14.82
C ARG A 178 -39.86 35.37 13.53
N LYS A 179 -39.59 36.58 13.04
CA LYS A 179 -38.72 36.77 11.87
C LYS A 179 -37.28 36.40 12.22
N LEU A 180 -36.56 35.77 11.28
CA LEU A 180 -35.11 35.59 11.40
C LEU A 180 -34.39 36.93 11.22
N GLU A 181 -33.34 37.15 12.01
CA GLU A 181 -32.46 38.33 11.88
C GLU A 181 -31.59 38.20 10.63
N ASP A 182 -30.92 37.05 10.47
CA ASP A 182 -30.22 36.68 9.24
C ASP A 182 -31.20 36.20 8.16
N GLN A 183 -31.24 36.92 7.03
CA GLN A 183 -32.17 36.68 5.93
C GLN A 183 -31.46 36.15 4.67
N PRO A 184 -31.75 34.91 4.22
CA PRO A 184 -31.29 34.40 2.94
C PRO A 184 -31.67 35.32 1.77
N ALA A 185 -30.76 35.50 0.80
CA ALA A 185 -30.96 36.41 -0.32
C ALA A 185 -32.10 35.94 -1.25
N MET A 186 -33.08 36.81 -1.51
CA MET A 186 -34.22 36.52 -2.37
C MET A 186 -34.06 37.10 -3.79
N ASP A 187 -34.82 36.55 -4.75
CA ASP A 187 -34.61 36.66 -6.21
C ASP A 187 -34.62 38.10 -6.79
N SER A 188 -35.17 39.07 -6.07
CA SER A 188 -35.08 40.49 -6.44
C SER A 188 -33.64 41.00 -6.45
N LYS A 189 -32.76 40.52 -5.54
CA LYS A 189 -31.31 40.81 -5.59
C LYS A 189 -30.64 40.11 -6.79
N LEU A 190 -31.04 38.88 -7.11
CA LEU A 190 -30.50 38.13 -8.24
C LEU A 190 -30.88 38.77 -9.59
N THR A 191 -32.08 39.36 -9.67
CA THR A 191 -32.56 40.10 -10.83
C THR A 191 -31.85 41.46 -11.02
N ALA A 192 -31.39 42.09 -9.94
CA ALA A 192 -30.52 43.27 -10.02
C ALA A 192 -29.14 42.91 -10.62
N LEU A 193 -28.46 41.90 -10.07
CA LEU A 193 -27.20 41.36 -10.59
C LEU A 193 -27.28 40.95 -12.08
N ARG A 194 -28.41 40.35 -12.50
CA ARG A 194 -28.64 40.01 -13.92
C ARG A 194 -28.76 41.21 -14.86
N LYS A 195 -29.06 42.42 -14.38
CA LYS A 195 -29.08 43.64 -15.22
C LYS A 195 -27.70 44.23 -15.48
N GLU A 196 -26.71 43.92 -14.65
CA GLU A 196 -25.33 44.39 -14.81
C GLU A 196 -24.59 43.61 -15.91
N VAL A 197 -25.07 42.40 -16.25
CA VAL A 197 -24.52 41.54 -17.31
C VAL A 197 -25.37 41.64 -18.58
N SER A 198 -25.24 42.75 -19.33
CA SER A 198 -25.97 42.99 -20.58
C SER A 198 -25.04 43.19 -21.78
N VAL A 199 -25.26 42.41 -22.86
CA VAL A 199 -24.43 42.42 -24.07
C VAL A 199 -24.94 43.44 -25.08
N MET A 200 -24.18 44.52 -25.31
CA MET A 200 -24.51 45.47 -26.38
C MET A 200 -24.24 44.90 -27.77
N ASN A 201 -25.27 44.84 -28.62
CA ASN A 201 -25.13 44.44 -30.02
C ASN A 201 -24.48 45.55 -30.87
N ARG A 202 -23.51 45.16 -31.72
CA ARG A 202 -22.64 46.10 -32.45
C ARG A 202 -23.28 46.67 -33.72
N PRO A 203 -23.28 48.00 -33.94
CA PRO A 203 -23.69 48.59 -35.22
C PRO A 203 -22.78 48.15 -36.37
N ARG A 204 -23.36 47.83 -37.54
CA ARG A 204 -22.58 47.50 -38.75
C ARG A 204 -22.22 48.77 -39.52
N GLY A 205 -20.92 49.03 -39.67
CA GLY A 205 -20.40 50.22 -40.36
C GLY A 205 -19.02 50.01 -41.00
N LYS A 206 -18.62 50.94 -41.87
CA LYS A 206 -17.47 50.81 -42.78
C LYS A 206 -16.09 50.69 -42.10
N ASN A 207 -15.99 51.04 -40.81
CA ASN A 207 -14.77 50.98 -39.99
C ASN A 207 -14.76 49.85 -38.95
N SER A 208 -15.74 48.94 -38.96
CA SER A 208 -16.02 47.96 -37.89
C SER A 208 -14.90 46.97 -37.51
N GLY A 209 -13.76 46.98 -38.21
CA GLY A 209 -12.55 46.22 -37.87
C GLY A 209 -11.44 47.01 -37.15
N LYS A 210 -11.62 48.31 -36.86
CA LYS A 210 -10.61 49.14 -36.18
C LYS A 210 -10.84 49.29 -34.68
N ASP A 211 -12.09 49.41 -34.24
CA ASP A 211 -12.40 49.61 -32.83
C ASP A 211 -12.30 48.31 -32.02
N LYS A 212 -11.67 48.41 -30.83
CA LYS A 212 -11.49 47.32 -29.87
C LYS A 212 -12.83 46.66 -29.51
N LEU A 213 -12.88 45.33 -29.48
CA LEU A 213 -13.98 44.60 -28.86
C LEU A 213 -13.66 44.41 -27.38
N VAL A 214 -14.41 45.11 -26.53
CA VAL A 214 -14.28 45.06 -25.06
C VAL A 214 -15.43 44.24 -24.49
N PHE A 215 -15.11 43.22 -23.70
CA PHE A 215 -16.03 42.67 -22.71
C PHE A 215 -15.57 43.13 -21.33
N ALA A 216 -16.50 43.57 -20.49
CA ALA A 216 -16.21 44.02 -19.14
C ALA A 216 -17.13 43.36 -18.13
N VAL A 217 -16.55 42.89 -17.03
CA VAL A 217 -17.24 42.34 -15.86
C VAL A 217 -16.46 42.81 -14.63
N ASP A 218 -17.15 43.38 -13.65
CA ASP A 218 -16.60 43.82 -12.35
C ASP A 218 -15.31 44.67 -12.46
N GLY A 219 -15.28 45.58 -13.44
CA GLY A 219 -14.18 46.52 -13.69
C GLY A 219 -13.03 45.99 -14.57
N ALA A 220 -12.85 44.67 -14.69
CA ALA A 220 -11.89 44.07 -15.62
C ALA A 220 -12.32 44.26 -17.08
N GLN A 221 -11.37 44.44 -18.01
CA GLN A 221 -11.62 44.64 -19.44
C GLN A 221 -10.85 43.63 -20.30
N VAL A 222 -11.57 42.67 -20.89
CA VAL A 222 -10.99 41.69 -21.82
C VAL A 222 -11.03 42.24 -23.25
N LEU A 223 -9.85 42.33 -23.87
CA LEU A 223 -9.65 42.85 -25.22
C LEU A 223 -9.40 41.72 -26.22
N PHE A 224 -10.29 41.57 -27.21
CA PHE A 224 -10.14 40.56 -28.26
C PHE A 224 -9.41 41.13 -29.48
N GLY A 225 -8.33 40.45 -29.90
CA GLY A 225 -7.54 40.80 -31.08
C GLY A 225 -8.22 40.42 -32.40
N VAL A 226 -7.92 41.17 -33.46
CA VAL A 226 -8.47 41.00 -34.80
C VAL A 226 -7.35 40.57 -35.76
N HIS A 227 -7.55 39.51 -36.54
CA HIS A 227 -6.58 39.08 -37.54
C HIS A 227 -6.53 40.05 -38.73
N GLN A 228 -5.37 40.68 -38.95
CA GLN A 228 -5.13 41.61 -40.06
C GLN A 228 -4.05 41.10 -41.01
N LYS A 229 -4.17 41.46 -42.30
CA LYS A 229 -3.12 41.27 -43.31
C LYS A 229 -2.29 42.55 -43.40
N LEU A 230 -1.08 42.52 -42.86
CA LEU A 230 -0.11 43.61 -43.03
C LEU A 230 0.54 43.59 -44.43
N PRO A 231 1.01 44.73 -44.95
CA PRO A 231 1.87 44.79 -46.13
C PRO A 231 3.19 44.00 -45.95
N ARG A 232 3.84 43.67 -47.06
CA ARG A 232 5.08 42.85 -47.05
C ARG A 232 6.24 43.56 -46.35
N GLY A 233 6.70 43.00 -45.24
CA GLY A 233 8.02 43.28 -44.67
C GLY A 233 9.16 42.62 -45.47
N ARG A 234 10.41 43.01 -45.18
CA ARG A 234 11.64 42.66 -45.94
C ARG A 234 11.91 41.15 -46.06
N GLU A 235 11.39 40.34 -45.15
CA GLU A 235 11.61 38.88 -45.11
C GLU A 235 10.58 38.05 -45.90
N GLY A 236 9.61 38.70 -46.57
CA GLY A 236 8.75 38.08 -47.60
C GLY A 236 7.72 37.03 -47.14
N ARG A 237 7.80 36.53 -45.90
CA ARG A 237 6.85 35.54 -45.33
C ARG A 237 5.42 36.08 -45.31
N ARG A 238 4.48 35.31 -45.86
CA ARG A 238 3.03 35.62 -45.81
C ARG A 238 2.45 35.09 -44.50
N GLY A 239 1.87 35.96 -43.67
CA GLY A 239 1.12 35.57 -42.47
C GLY A 239 0.06 36.61 -42.13
N THR A 240 -1.09 36.14 -41.62
CA THR A 240 -2.13 37.01 -41.05
C THR A 240 -1.87 37.11 -39.55
N VAL A 241 -1.63 38.30 -39.01
CA VAL A 241 -1.26 38.48 -37.60
C VAL A 241 -2.42 39.03 -36.76
N PRO A 242 -2.60 38.57 -35.51
CA PRO A 242 -3.57 39.13 -34.58
C PRO A 242 -3.08 40.49 -34.04
N MET A 243 -3.94 41.51 -34.17
CA MET A 243 -3.68 42.89 -33.74
C MET A 243 -4.71 43.32 -32.68
N VAL A 244 -4.29 44.04 -31.65
CA VAL A 244 -5.19 44.70 -30.67
C VAL A 244 -5.08 46.21 -30.88
N GLY A 245 -6.04 46.78 -31.62
CA GLY A 245 -5.85 48.09 -32.24
C GLY A 245 -4.66 48.04 -33.21
N ASP A 246 -3.74 48.99 -33.09
CA ASP A 246 -2.53 49.06 -33.92
C ASP A 246 -1.34 48.24 -33.36
N THR A 247 -1.50 47.56 -32.22
CA THR A 247 -0.42 46.76 -31.58
C THR A 247 -0.48 45.30 -32.03
N GLN A 248 0.65 44.76 -32.52
CA GLN A 248 0.77 43.35 -32.90
C GLN A 248 0.96 42.46 -31.65
N MET A 249 0.21 41.37 -31.54
CA MET A 249 0.43 40.38 -30.49
C MET A 249 1.58 39.43 -30.87
N LEU A 250 2.43 39.13 -29.89
CA LEU A 250 3.45 38.08 -29.98
C LEU A 250 2.79 36.68 -29.86
N PRO A 251 3.39 35.61 -30.42
CA PRO A 251 2.86 34.26 -30.30
C PRO A 251 2.87 33.79 -28.85
N MET A 252 1.70 33.42 -28.32
CA MET A 252 1.53 32.95 -26.96
C MET A 252 1.78 31.44 -26.87
N ILE A 253 2.41 30.99 -25.79
CA ILE A 253 2.68 29.56 -25.51
C ILE A 253 1.57 29.04 -24.58
N SER A 254 1.01 27.87 -24.91
CA SER A 254 -0.02 27.21 -24.08
C SER A 254 0.64 26.45 -22.92
N LEU A 255 0.18 26.70 -21.69
CA LEU A 255 0.64 25.99 -20.48
C LEU A 255 -0.54 25.36 -19.72
N LEU A 256 -0.33 24.14 -19.24
CA LEU A 256 -1.31 23.39 -18.45
C LEU A 256 -1.43 23.94 -17.03
N ARG A 257 -2.67 24.05 -16.52
CA ARG A 257 -2.98 24.61 -15.20
C ARG A 257 -2.50 23.72 -14.03
N PRO A 258 -1.75 24.27 -13.05
CA PRO A 258 -1.51 23.64 -11.75
C PRO A 258 -2.79 23.53 -10.90
N ARG A 259 -2.97 22.41 -10.18
CA ARG A 259 -4.20 22.10 -9.40
C ARG A 259 -4.19 22.61 -7.95
N SER A 260 -3.81 23.88 -7.71
CA SER A 260 -3.89 24.51 -6.37
C SER A 260 -5.14 25.40 -6.21
N ARG A 261 -5.54 25.67 -4.96
CA ARG A 261 -6.75 26.44 -4.60
C ARG A 261 -6.53 27.96 -4.42
N HIS A 262 -5.31 28.47 -4.63
CA HIS A 262 -4.92 29.85 -4.28
C HIS A 262 -4.37 30.72 -5.43
N PHE A 263 -4.54 30.30 -6.69
CA PHE A 263 -4.24 31.16 -7.84
C PHE A 263 -5.38 32.16 -8.09
N THR A 264 -5.04 33.46 -8.19
CA THR A 264 -6.00 34.57 -8.34
C THR A 264 -5.86 35.34 -9.67
N SER A 265 -4.97 34.93 -10.57
CA SER A 265 -4.77 35.56 -11.88
C SER A 265 -5.92 35.29 -12.86
N GLU A 266 -6.18 36.21 -13.79
CA GLU A 266 -7.25 36.07 -14.79
C GLU A 266 -7.03 34.88 -15.74
N VAL A 267 -8.12 34.27 -16.21
CA VAL A 267 -8.10 33.05 -17.02
C VAL A 267 -8.97 33.22 -18.26
N VAL A 268 -8.43 32.90 -19.45
CA VAL A 268 -9.19 32.90 -20.71
C VAL A 268 -9.53 31.45 -21.09
N LEU A 269 -10.83 31.12 -21.14
CA LEU A 269 -11.29 29.79 -21.54
C LEU A 269 -11.37 29.69 -23.07
N VAL A 270 -10.57 28.79 -23.66
CA VAL A 270 -10.60 28.48 -25.09
C VAL A 270 -10.77 26.97 -25.30
N SER A 271 -11.92 26.56 -25.82
CA SER A 271 -12.25 25.17 -26.22
C SER A 271 -11.99 24.08 -25.17
N GLY A 272 -12.91 23.94 -24.21
CA GLY A 272 -13.06 22.75 -23.35
C GLY A 272 -12.00 22.54 -22.24
N ASN A 273 -10.78 23.05 -22.42
CA ASN A 273 -9.68 22.95 -21.46
C ASN A 273 -9.28 24.36 -20.96
N SER A 274 -8.91 24.47 -19.68
CA SER A 274 -8.38 25.72 -19.12
C SER A 274 -6.89 25.86 -19.41
N VAL A 275 -6.50 27.01 -19.98
CA VAL A 275 -5.10 27.38 -20.29
C VAL A 275 -4.81 28.73 -19.64
N MET A 276 -3.61 28.89 -19.07
CA MET A 276 -3.16 30.19 -18.54
C MET A 276 -2.48 31.02 -19.63
N LEU A 277 -2.59 32.34 -19.55
CA LEU A 277 -1.87 33.29 -20.39
C LEU A 277 -1.31 34.40 -19.49
N GLU A 278 0.00 34.66 -19.55
CA GLU A 278 0.65 35.71 -18.76
C GLU A 278 1.71 36.44 -19.59
N SER A 279 1.73 37.78 -19.51
CA SER A 279 2.80 38.61 -20.04
C SER A 279 3.77 38.94 -18.90
N GLY A 280 4.98 38.37 -18.95
CA GLY A 280 5.89 38.32 -17.81
C GLY A 280 6.24 39.69 -17.20
N SER A 281 5.96 39.85 -15.90
CA SER A 281 6.43 40.98 -15.09
C SER A 281 6.73 40.57 -13.64
N SER A 282 8.02 40.27 -13.39
CA SER A 282 8.81 40.40 -12.14
C SER A 282 8.29 39.96 -10.77
N ASN A 283 7.05 39.49 -10.58
CA ASN A 283 6.59 38.95 -9.30
C ASN A 283 7.08 37.50 -9.15
N ALA A 284 8.00 37.27 -8.21
CA ALA A 284 8.47 35.92 -7.90
C ALA A 284 7.31 35.09 -7.31
N PRO A 285 7.00 33.90 -7.88
CA PRO A 285 5.90 33.09 -7.37
C PRO A 285 6.24 32.51 -6.01
N VAL A 286 5.36 32.71 -5.03
CA VAL A 286 5.34 31.89 -3.82
C VAL A 286 4.67 30.57 -4.19
N GLU A 287 5.45 29.71 -4.86
CA GLU A 287 5.12 28.29 -5.01
C GLU A 287 4.83 27.70 -3.62
N PRO A 288 3.77 26.88 -3.45
CA PRO A 288 3.58 26.07 -2.26
C PRO A 288 4.61 24.92 -2.28
N VAL A 289 5.87 25.24 -2.01
CA VAL A 289 7.00 24.38 -2.34
C VAL A 289 7.00 23.09 -1.52
N VAL A 290 6.73 21.98 -2.19
CA VAL A 290 7.26 20.68 -1.79
C VAL A 290 8.76 20.72 -2.12
N ASN A 291 9.54 21.20 -1.16
CA ASN A 291 10.89 21.75 -1.37
C ASN A 291 11.98 20.65 -1.46
N PHE A 292 11.72 19.62 -2.26
CA PHE A 292 12.72 18.62 -2.62
C PHE A 292 13.58 19.16 -3.76
N ASP A 293 14.90 19.15 -3.55
CA ASP A 293 15.86 19.61 -4.55
C ASP A 293 15.81 18.67 -5.76
N ALA A 294 15.19 19.12 -6.86
CA ALA A 294 15.03 18.35 -8.08
C ALA A 294 16.36 17.94 -8.72
N LYS A 295 17.44 18.72 -8.50
CA LYS A 295 18.79 18.36 -8.94
C LYS A 295 19.38 17.27 -8.04
N LEU A 296 19.17 17.33 -6.73
CA LEU A 296 19.54 16.24 -5.82
C LEU A 296 18.76 14.96 -6.16
N MET A 297 17.47 15.05 -6.50
CA MET A 297 16.66 13.92 -6.98
C MET A 297 17.25 13.30 -8.24
N GLU A 298 17.62 14.12 -9.24
CA GLU A 298 18.26 13.67 -10.48
C GLU A 298 19.61 12.99 -10.21
N GLN A 299 20.47 13.62 -9.41
CA GLN A 299 21.80 13.10 -9.04
C GLN A 299 21.71 11.78 -8.25
N GLN A 300 20.82 11.69 -7.27
CA GLN A 300 20.61 10.47 -6.49
C GLN A 300 19.98 9.36 -7.34
N SER A 301 19.11 9.70 -8.31
CA SER A 301 18.42 8.73 -9.17
C SER A 301 19.23 8.31 -10.42
N GLN A 302 20.42 8.90 -10.64
CA GLN A 302 21.23 8.61 -11.81
C GLN A 302 21.73 7.15 -11.81
N SER A 303 21.48 6.45 -12.93
CA SER A 303 21.93 5.08 -13.13
C SER A 303 23.46 5.00 -13.15
N THR A 304 24.03 4.01 -12.46
CA THR A 304 25.48 3.85 -12.38
C THR A 304 25.97 3.05 -13.57
N ALA A 305 26.75 3.69 -14.45
CA ALA A 305 27.41 3.03 -15.58
C ALA A 305 28.24 1.79 -15.14
N PRO A 306 28.39 0.76 -15.99
CA PRO A 306 29.13 -0.45 -15.67
C PRO A 306 30.58 -0.16 -15.29
N LYS A 307 31.03 -0.81 -14.22
CA LYS A 307 32.41 -0.90 -13.74
C LYS A 307 33.05 -2.23 -14.15
N ARG A 308 32.22 -3.22 -14.52
CA ARG A 308 32.61 -4.55 -14.99
C ARG A 308 32.47 -4.67 -16.51
N TYR A 309 33.20 -5.63 -17.06
CA TYR A 309 33.03 -6.17 -18.40
C TYR A 309 32.43 -7.59 -18.31
N ALA A 310 31.75 -8.04 -19.36
CA ALA A 310 31.26 -9.40 -19.48
C ALA A 310 31.55 -9.97 -20.87
N ALA A 311 31.85 -11.27 -20.94
CA ALA A 311 32.19 -11.97 -22.18
C ALA A 311 31.87 -13.47 -22.08
N ILE A 312 32.01 -14.17 -23.21
CA ILE A 312 31.95 -15.63 -23.25
C ILE A 312 33.37 -16.22 -23.16
N SER A 313 33.54 -17.23 -22.31
CA SER A 313 34.72 -18.11 -22.29
C SER A 313 34.29 -19.52 -21.92
N GLY A 314 34.77 -20.53 -22.66
CA GLY A 314 34.34 -21.93 -22.48
C GLY A 314 32.83 -22.17 -22.68
N GLY A 315 32.17 -21.35 -23.51
CA GLY A 315 30.72 -21.39 -23.70
C GLY A 315 29.89 -20.84 -22.52
N GLN A 316 30.54 -20.23 -21.51
CA GLN A 316 29.90 -19.65 -20.31
C GLN A 316 30.09 -18.14 -20.25
N VAL A 317 29.19 -17.45 -19.56
CA VAL A 317 29.31 -16.03 -19.23
C VAL A 317 30.31 -15.83 -18.10
N TRP A 318 31.31 -14.99 -18.34
CA TRP A 318 32.28 -14.51 -17.37
C TRP A 318 32.14 -13.00 -17.18
N SER A 319 32.33 -12.53 -15.96
CA SER A 319 32.48 -11.11 -15.63
C SER A 319 33.91 -10.82 -15.19
N TYR A 320 34.39 -9.62 -15.54
CA TYR A 320 35.73 -9.14 -15.24
C TYR A 320 35.64 -7.77 -14.59
N GLY A 321 36.27 -7.59 -13.44
CA GLY A 321 36.24 -6.34 -12.67
C GLY A 321 37.45 -6.17 -11.75
N PRO A 322 37.43 -5.18 -10.84
CA PRO A 322 38.51 -4.95 -9.86
C PRO A 322 38.73 -6.12 -8.89
N ASP A 323 37.74 -7.00 -8.74
CA ASP A 323 37.76 -8.25 -7.98
C ASP A 323 38.24 -9.47 -8.80
N GLY A 324 38.68 -9.26 -10.04
CA GLY A 324 39.23 -10.29 -10.92
C GLY A 324 38.21 -10.83 -11.94
N ALA A 325 38.43 -12.07 -12.38
CA ALA A 325 37.56 -12.78 -13.31
C ALA A 325 36.66 -13.78 -12.54
N LYS A 326 35.35 -13.67 -12.75
CA LYS A 326 34.34 -14.52 -12.10
C LYS A 326 33.46 -15.19 -13.17
N GLN A 327 33.39 -16.52 -13.15
CA GLN A 327 32.40 -17.26 -13.91
C GLN A 327 31.00 -16.99 -13.32
N ILE A 328 30.04 -16.63 -14.17
CA ILE A 328 28.68 -16.25 -13.77
C ILE A 328 27.70 -17.38 -14.04
N THR A 329 27.78 -18.00 -15.22
CA THR A 329 26.92 -19.14 -15.60
C THR A 329 27.69 -20.45 -15.56
N HIS A 330 27.00 -21.51 -15.16
CA HIS A 330 27.57 -22.86 -15.06
C HIS A 330 26.84 -23.87 -15.96
N ASP A 331 25.67 -23.50 -16.52
CA ASP A 331 24.75 -24.41 -17.21
C ASP A 331 24.27 -23.89 -18.58
N GLY A 332 24.27 -24.79 -19.56
CA GLY A 332 23.93 -24.54 -20.97
C GLY A 332 25.00 -23.73 -21.71
N GLU A 333 24.78 -23.48 -23.00
CA GLU A 333 25.74 -22.76 -23.86
C GLU A 333 25.32 -21.31 -24.07
N TRP A 334 26.28 -20.39 -24.04
CA TRP A 334 26.08 -18.95 -24.11
C TRP A 334 26.90 -18.35 -25.26
N PHE A 335 26.25 -17.50 -26.07
CA PHE A 335 26.78 -16.98 -27.33
C PHE A 335 27.37 -15.58 -27.23
N ALA A 336 26.76 -14.70 -26.42
CA ALA A 336 27.20 -13.33 -26.21
C ALA A 336 26.84 -12.85 -24.81
N ALA A 337 27.63 -11.91 -24.28
CA ALA A 337 27.37 -11.22 -23.02
C ALA A 337 27.89 -9.78 -23.08
N GLN A 338 27.23 -8.86 -22.38
CA GLN A 338 27.64 -7.46 -22.23
C GLN A 338 27.16 -6.92 -20.87
N SER A 339 28.03 -6.22 -20.14
CA SER A 339 27.63 -5.47 -18.94
C SER A 339 26.96 -4.13 -19.32
N THR A 340 25.87 -3.81 -18.64
CA THR A 340 25.12 -2.55 -18.71
C THR A 340 25.11 -1.86 -17.35
N ASP A 341 24.34 -0.78 -17.20
CA ASP A 341 24.17 -0.08 -15.92
C ASP A 341 23.86 -1.03 -14.76
N PHE A 342 24.32 -0.65 -13.56
CA PHE A 342 24.30 -1.46 -12.34
C PHE A 342 25.09 -2.78 -12.48
N ASP A 343 26.05 -2.84 -13.41
CA ASP A 343 26.86 -4.04 -13.73
C ASP A 343 26.02 -5.27 -14.13
N ILE A 344 24.74 -5.08 -14.45
CA ILE A 344 23.82 -6.11 -14.93
C ILE A 344 24.36 -6.67 -16.25
N ILE A 345 24.31 -7.98 -16.45
CA ILE A 345 24.79 -8.61 -17.68
C ILE A 345 23.60 -8.94 -18.58
N ARG A 346 23.62 -8.43 -19.82
CA ARG A 346 22.71 -8.80 -20.90
C ARG A 346 23.38 -9.91 -21.70
N ALA A 347 22.73 -11.06 -21.86
CA ALA A 347 23.35 -12.24 -22.48
C ALA A 347 22.40 -12.97 -23.44
N LEU A 348 22.98 -13.70 -24.40
CA LEU A 348 22.26 -14.57 -25.34
C LEU A 348 22.61 -16.03 -25.04
N LYS A 349 21.59 -16.83 -24.70
CA LYS A 349 21.72 -18.29 -24.49
C LYS A 349 21.38 -19.04 -25.77
N VAL A 350 22.16 -20.06 -26.10
CA VAL A 350 21.88 -20.98 -27.21
C VAL A 350 20.78 -21.95 -26.79
N THR A 351 19.77 -22.12 -27.65
CA THR A 351 18.67 -23.09 -27.47
C THR A 351 18.34 -23.75 -28.81
N SER A 352 17.55 -24.83 -28.79
CA SER A 352 17.03 -25.47 -30.01
C SER A 352 16.17 -24.54 -30.88
N GLY A 353 15.61 -23.46 -30.31
CA GLY A 353 14.89 -22.41 -31.04
C GLY A 353 15.76 -21.24 -31.50
N GLY A 354 17.09 -21.33 -31.34
CA GLY A 354 18.04 -20.24 -31.62
C GLY A 354 18.47 -19.47 -30.36
N LEU A 355 18.89 -18.22 -30.54
CA LEU A 355 19.43 -17.37 -29.47
C LEU A 355 18.30 -16.72 -28.66
N VAL A 356 18.26 -17.00 -27.36
CA VAL A 356 17.26 -16.47 -26.42
C VAL A 356 17.92 -15.43 -25.49
N PRO A 357 17.34 -14.22 -25.34
CA PRO A 357 17.91 -13.17 -24.52
C PRO A 357 17.56 -13.32 -23.02
N TYR A 358 18.57 -13.07 -22.18
CA TYR A 358 18.52 -13.14 -20.73
C TYR A 358 19.14 -11.89 -20.10
N THR A 359 18.55 -11.43 -19.00
CA THR A 359 19.18 -10.52 -18.04
C THR A 359 19.79 -11.35 -16.91
N ILE A 360 21.01 -11.06 -16.50
CA ILE A 360 21.68 -11.70 -15.35
C ILE A 360 22.06 -10.61 -14.34
N THR A 361 21.54 -10.71 -13.11
CA THR A 361 21.81 -9.79 -12.00
C THR A 361 23.11 -10.16 -11.26
N GLN A 362 23.66 -9.24 -10.44
CA GLN A 362 24.96 -9.47 -9.76
C GLN A 362 24.96 -10.67 -8.79
N ASP A 363 23.79 -10.98 -8.22
CA ASP A 363 23.56 -12.18 -7.40
C ASP A 363 23.65 -13.51 -8.19
N GLY A 364 23.72 -13.45 -9.53
CA GLY A 364 23.83 -14.61 -10.42
C GLY A 364 22.51 -15.11 -11.01
N ARG A 365 21.37 -14.47 -10.74
CA ARG A 365 20.07 -14.90 -11.28
C ARG A 365 19.95 -14.56 -12.76
N ALA A 366 19.88 -15.58 -13.62
CA ALA A 366 19.56 -15.45 -15.03
C ALA A 366 18.04 -15.48 -15.25
N LEU A 367 17.47 -14.40 -15.80
CA LEU A 367 16.05 -14.19 -16.03
C LEU A 367 15.79 -14.02 -17.53
N ARG A 368 14.85 -14.79 -18.10
CA ARG A 368 14.52 -14.75 -19.54
C ARG A 368 13.67 -13.52 -19.85
N ASP A 369 14.12 -12.70 -20.80
CA ASP A 369 13.50 -11.40 -21.07
C ASP A 369 12.07 -11.53 -21.58
N GLY A 370 11.13 -10.81 -20.96
CA GLY A 370 9.69 -10.85 -21.27
C GLY A 370 8.99 -12.18 -20.97
N LYS A 371 9.70 -13.17 -20.42
CA LYS A 371 9.28 -14.58 -20.34
C LYS A 371 9.61 -15.21 -18.98
N VAL A 372 9.44 -14.44 -17.90
CA VAL A 372 9.59 -14.88 -16.52
C VAL A 372 8.43 -14.40 -15.64
N LEU A 373 8.01 -15.25 -14.70
CA LEU A 373 7.17 -14.90 -13.56
C LEU A 373 8.04 -14.80 -12.30
N ILE A 374 8.13 -13.59 -11.73
CA ILE A 374 8.75 -13.33 -10.44
C ILE A 374 7.66 -13.47 -9.37
N HIS A 375 7.78 -14.48 -8.51
CA HIS A 375 6.88 -14.70 -7.38
C HIS A 375 7.48 -14.18 -6.08
N LYS A 376 6.75 -13.31 -5.40
CA LYS A 376 7.03 -12.85 -4.03
C LYS A 376 6.12 -13.60 -3.05
N LEU A 377 6.71 -14.46 -2.23
CA LEU A 377 6.01 -15.17 -1.17
C LEU A 377 6.15 -14.39 0.15
N SER A 378 5.06 -14.26 0.90
CA SER A 378 5.01 -13.56 2.19
C SER A 378 4.48 -14.49 3.29
N THR A 379 5.11 -14.46 4.46
CA THR A 379 4.72 -15.29 5.61
C THR A 379 4.89 -14.54 6.93
N GLY A 380 4.32 -15.10 8.00
CA GLY A 380 4.25 -14.47 9.33
C GLY A 380 2.82 -14.28 9.82
N GLN A 381 2.50 -13.07 10.25
CA GLN A 381 1.28 -12.73 10.99
C GLN A 381 0.30 -11.88 10.18
N SER A 382 -0.75 -11.32 10.82
CA SER A 382 -1.79 -10.49 10.17
C SER A 382 -1.25 -9.27 9.43
N LEU A 383 -0.07 -8.76 9.80
CA LEU A 383 0.61 -7.66 9.11
C LEU A 383 1.25 -8.09 7.77
N ALA A 384 1.41 -9.39 7.51
CA ALA A 384 1.84 -9.91 6.20
C ALA A 384 0.76 -9.75 5.12
N LEU A 385 -0.52 -9.75 5.55
CA LEU A 385 -1.68 -9.42 4.72
C LEU A 385 -1.98 -7.92 4.71
N GLY A 386 -1.86 -7.25 5.86
CA GLY A 386 -2.29 -5.86 6.01
C GLY A 386 -3.78 -5.73 6.34
N SER A 387 -4.22 -6.44 7.38
CA SER A 387 -5.62 -6.72 7.75
C SER A 387 -6.61 -5.55 7.92
N ARG A 388 -6.20 -4.28 7.78
CA ARG A 388 -7.08 -3.09 7.84
C ARG A 388 -6.58 -1.98 6.89
N GLY A 389 -6.79 -2.21 5.59
CA GLY A 389 -6.53 -1.23 4.53
C GLY A 389 -7.38 0.04 4.63
N ILE A 390 -7.21 0.95 3.66
CA ILE A 390 -7.89 2.27 3.65
C ILE A 390 -9.41 2.09 3.80
N ILE A 391 -10.01 2.82 4.75
CA ILE A 391 -11.46 2.98 4.84
C ILE A 391 -11.86 4.11 3.87
N PRO A 392 -12.50 3.80 2.75
CA PRO A 392 -13.79 5.19 1.90
C PRO A 392 -14.53 6.09 2.87
N ASP A 393 -14.99 7.21 2.31
CA ASP A 393 -15.87 8.14 2.99
C ASP A 393 -17.30 7.59 3.08
N PRO A 394 -18.22 8.26 3.81
CA PRO A 394 -19.62 7.83 3.95
C PRO A 394 -20.43 7.74 2.63
N ASN A 395 -19.87 8.17 1.49
CA ASN A 395 -20.51 8.11 0.17
C ASN A 395 -20.01 6.91 -0.67
N GLY A 396 -18.94 6.22 -0.26
CA GLY A 396 -18.27 5.22 -1.08
C GLY A 396 -17.09 5.74 -1.90
N ASP A 397 -16.69 7.01 -1.72
CA ASP A 397 -15.58 7.64 -2.45
C ASP A 397 -14.26 7.62 -1.67
N TYR A 398 -13.13 7.64 -2.39
CA TYR A 398 -11.79 7.79 -1.81
C TYR A 398 -11.18 9.12 -2.22
N VAL A 399 -10.72 9.92 -1.24
CA VAL A 399 -10.26 11.31 -1.45
C VAL A 399 -8.81 11.46 -0.99
N ILE A 400 -7.92 11.78 -1.93
CA ILE A 400 -6.48 11.96 -1.69
C ILE A 400 -6.11 13.39 -2.08
N ASN A 401 -5.59 14.19 -1.15
CA ASN A 401 -5.19 15.59 -1.35
C ASN A 401 -6.26 16.46 -2.05
N GLY A 402 -7.54 16.20 -1.77
CA GLY A 402 -8.69 16.90 -2.37
C GLY A 402 -9.06 16.47 -3.80
N ILE A 403 -8.43 15.42 -4.32
CA ILE A 403 -8.78 14.74 -5.58
C ILE A 403 -9.60 13.49 -5.22
N ARG A 404 -10.80 13.33 -5.80
CA ARG A 404 -11.54 12.06 -5.75
C ARG A 404 -10.89 11.05 -6.68
N GLY A 405 -10.75 9.81 -6.24
CA GLY A 405 -10.27 8.69 -7.04
C GLY A 405 -10.85 7.37 -6.56
N ASN A 406 -10.70 6.33 -7.37
CA ASN A 406 -11.00 4.98 -6.94
C ASN A 406 -9.94 4.51 -5.94
N LEU A 407 -10.26 3.49 -5.12
CA LEU A 407 -9.21 2.64 -4.53
C LEU A 407 -8.29 2.15 -5.67
N PHE A 408 -6.98 2.16 -5.45
CA PHE A 408 -5.99 1.75 -6.47
C PHE A 408 -5.88 0.24 -6.67
N SER A 409 -6.60 -0.55 -5.87
CA SER A 409 -6.36 -1.96 -5.57
C SER A 409 -7.53 -2.97 -5.71
N PRO A 410 -8.82 -2.61 -5.99
CA PRO A 410 -9.84 -3.61 -6.31
C PRO A 410 -9.69 -4.15 -7.75
N TRP A 411 -8.89 -3.45 -8.56
CA TRP A 411 -8.62 -3.76 -9.96
C TRP A 411 -7.15 -3.44 -10.26
N THR A 412 -6.48 -4.34 -10.97
CA THR A 412 -5.13 -4.11 -11.47
C THR A 412 -5.12 -2.88 -12.41
N PRO A 413 -4.11 -1.99 -12.35
CA PRO A 413 -4.08 -0.79 -13.19
C PRO A 413 -4.19 -1.08 -14.70
N PRO A 414 -4.80 -0.17 -15.50
CA PRO A 414 -4.87 -0.33 -16.95
C PRO A 414 -3.49 -0.57 -17.58
N GLY A 415 -3.38 -1.61 -18.42
CA GLY A 415 -2.12 -2.06 -19.01
C GLY A 415 -1.26 -2.98 -18.14
N TYR A 416 -1.72 -3.34 -16.93
CA TYR A 416 -1.02 -4.26 -16.01
C TYR A 416 -1.87 -5.50 -15.61
N ALA A 417 -3.16 -5.55 -15.99
CA ALA A 417 -4.10 -6.61 -15.64
C ALA A 417 -3.76 -8.01 -16.21
N ASP A 418 -2.80 -8.08 -17.12
CA ASP A 418 -2.24 -9.29 -17.72
C ASP A 418 -0.74 -9.48 -17.35
N LYS A 419 -0.28 -8.81 -16.28
CA LYS A 419 1.13 -8.78 -15.83
C LYS A 419 1.32 -8.85 -14.32
N LEU A 420 0.33 -8.48 -13.51
CA LEU A 420 0.39 -8.52 -12.04
C LEU A 420 -0.71 -9.44 -11.51
N TRP A 421 -0.33 -10.44 -10.73
CA TRP A 421 -1.12 -11.64 -10.49
C TRP A 421 -1.22 -12.01 -9.01
N THR A 422 -2.25 -12.79 -8.69
CA THR A 422 -2.42 -13.57 -7.47
C THR A 422 -2.87 -14.99 -7.81
N LEU A 423 -2.70 -15.92 -6.87
CA LEU A 423 -3.46 -17.18 -6.90
C LEU A 423 -4.93 -16.91 -6.52
N ALA A 424 -5.82 -17.89 -6.71
CA ALA A 424 -7.25 -17.68 -6.54
C ALA A 424 -7.64 -17.27 -5.11
N GLY A 425 -8.41 -16.18 -5.01
CA GLY A 425 -8.80 -15.53 -3.74
C GLY A 425 -7.95 -14.31 -3.36
N GLY A 426 -6.99 -13.90 -4.20
CA GLY A 426 -6.18 -12.70 -3.99
C GLY A 426 -4.88 -12.93 -3.20
N PRO A 427 -4.26 -11.87 -2.63
CA PRO A 427 -2.91 -11.93 -2.07
C PRO A 427 -2.74 -12.94 -0.93
N ARG A 428 -3.77 -13.23 -0.15
CA ARG A 428 -3.83 -14.40 0.76
C ARG A 428 -4.80 -15.40 0.14
N PRO A 429 -4.32 -16.36 -0.67
CA PRO A 429 -5.19 -17.19 -1.50
C PRO A 429 -6.11 -18.06 -0.62
N SER A 430 -7.38 -18.18 -1.01
CA SER A 430 -8.38 -18.95 -0.27
C SER A 430 -8.75 -20.28 -0.94
N ALA A 431 -8.43 -20.44 -2.22
CA ALA A 431 -8.79 -21.62 -3.01
C ALA A 431 -7.77 -21.88 -4.13
N TRP A 432 -6.47 -21.91 -3.81
CA TRP A 432 -5.41 -22.08 -4.82
C TRP A 432 -5.20 -23.54 -5.26
N GLU A 433 -5.56 -24.52 -4.44
CA GLU A 433 -5.30 -25.93 -4.74
C GLU A 433 -6.18 -26.41 -5.91
N GLY A 434 -5.57 -27.13 -6.86
CA GLY A 434 -6.21 -27.52 -8.12
C GLY A 434 -6.41 -26.40 -9.14
N THR A 435 -6.00 -25.15 -8.87
CA THR A 435 -6.15 -24.05 -9.84
C THR A 435 -5.13 -24.15 -10.99
N THR A 436 -5.58 -23.76 -12.19
CA THR A 436 -4.80 -23.87 -13.45
C THR A 436 -4.50 -22.52 -14.11
N ALA A 437 -4.90 -21.40 -13.49
CA ALA A 437 -4.72 -20.04 -14.00
C ALA A 437 -4.56 -19.04 -12.83
N PHE A 438 -3.87 -17.94 -13.08
CA PHE A 438 -3.80 -16.82 -12.13
C PHE A 438 -4.99 -15.88 -12.24
N GLU A 439 -5.32 -15.22 -11.13
CA GLU A 439 -6.22 -14.06 -11.12
C GLU A 439 -5.41 -12.77 -11.24
N PRO A 440 -5.85 -11.75 -12.01
CA PRO A 440 -5.27 -10.41 -11.96
C PRO A 440 -5.31 -9.89 -10.51
N VAL A 441 -4.25 -9.23 -10.04
CA VAL A 441 -4.17 -8.80 -8.63
C VAL A 441 -5.34 -7.88 -8.26
N ARG A 442 -6.01 -8.25 -7.16
CA ARG A 442 -7.06 -7.48 -6.46
C ARG A 442 -6.89 -7.69 -4.96
N GLU A 443 -6.97 -6.62 -4.18
CA GLU A 443 -6.64 -6.68 -2.76
C GLU A 443 -7.88 -6.81 -1.89
N TYR A 444 -7.99 -7.99 -1.27
CA TYR A 444 -9.12 -8.39 -0.42
C TYR A 444 -8.62 -8.73 0.99
N VAL A 445 -9.40 -8.32 1.98
CA VAL A 445 -9.25 -8.68 3.39
C VAL A 445 -10.58 -9.26 3.87
N ALA A 446 -10.63 -10.58 4.08
CA ALA A 446 -11.82 -11.31 4.55
C ALA A 446 -13.11 -11.00 3.75
N GLY A 447 -12.98 -10.85 2.42
CA GLY A 447 -14.09 -10.51 1.52
C GLY A 447 -14.40 -9.00 1.37
N VAL A 448 -13.78 -8.14 2.19
CA VAL A 448 -13.86 -6.68 2.09
C VAL A 448 -12.68 -6.15 1.26
N LEU A 449 -12.85 -5.03 0.55
CA LEU A 449 -11.74 -4.37 -0.16
C LEU A 449 -10.77 -3.74 0.85
N GLY A 450 -9.45 -3.94 0.66
CA GLY A 450 -8.44 -3.35 1.53
C GLY A 450 -7.01 -3.51 1.00
N GLU A 451 -6.23 -2.43 1.09
CA GLU A 451 -4.85 -2.36 0.58
C GLU A 451 -3.86 -3.25 1.36
N THR A 452 -3.04 -4.02 0.62
CA THR A 452 -1.92 -4.83 1.13
C THR A 452 -0.57 -4.28 0.62
N PRO A 453 0.58 -4.80 1.07
CA PRO A 453 1.87 -4.48 0.43
C PRO A 453 2.00 -4.96 -1.03
N ALA A 454 1.19 -5.95 -1.45
CA ALA A 454 1.43 -6.72 -2.67
C ALA A 454 1.40 -5.87 -3.94
N THR A 455 0.36 -5.07 -4.14
CA THR A 455 0.20 -4.26 -5.36
C THR A 455 1.25 -3.15 -5.43
N SER A 456 1.63 -2.54 -4.29
CA SER A 456 2.67 -1.50 -4.26
C SER A 456 4.05 -2.07 -4.56
N TYR A 457 4.41 -3.21 -3.94
CA TYR A 457 5.64 -3.96 -4.21
C TYR A 457 5.73 -4.36 -5.70
N MET A 458 4.70 -5.03 -6.23
CA MET A 458 4.73 -5.55 -7.60
C MET A 458 4.82 -4.42 -8.64
N LEU A 459 4.14 -3.29 -8.42
CA LEU A 459 4.26 -2.11 -9.29
C LEU A 459 5.65 -1.47 -9.21
N ALA A 460 6.25 -1.36 -8.02
CA ALA A 460 7.59 -0.78 -7.85
C ALA A 460 8.67 -1.65 -8.52
N THR A 461 8.67 -2.96 -8.24
CA THR A 461 9.60 -3.93 -8.82
C THR A 461 9.46 -4.01 -10.34
N ARG A 462 8.23 -4.12 -10.88
CA ARG A 462 8.03 -4.18 -12.34
C ARG A 462 8.44 -2.87 -13.03
N LYS A 463 8.07 -1.70 -12.51
CA LYS A 463 8.46 -0.40 -13.11
C LYS A 463 9.97 -0.17 -13.10
N TRP A 464 10.68 -0.63 -12.08
CA TRP A 464 12.13 -0.60 -12.08
C TRP A 464 12.70 -1.51 -13.17
N HIS A 465 12.21 -2.74 -13.30
CA HIS A 465 12.61 -3.64 -14.38
C HIS A 465 12.32 -3.08 -15.79
N GLU A 466 11.16 -2.44 -16.00
CA GLU A 466 10.78 -1.81 -17.28
C GLU A 466 11.65 -0.61 -17.66
N ARG A 467 12.28 0.06 -16.68
CA ARG A 467 13.17 1.21 -16.89
C ARG A 467 14.66 0.86 -16.96
N THR A 468 15.06 -0.24 -16.33
CA THR A 468 16.46 -0.55 -16.02
C THR A 468 16.96 -1.85 -16.66
N THR A 469 16.05 -2.72 -17.10
CA THR A 469 16.36 -4.06 -17.60
C THR A 469 15.51 -4.40 -18.82
N SER A 470 15.69 -5.59 -19.40
CA SER A 470 14.75 -6.12 -20.41
C SER A 470 13.87 -7.26 -19.87
N VAL A 471 13.94 -7.55 -18.56
CA VAL A 471 13.21 -8.66 -17.92
C VAL A 471 11.71 -8.53 -18.13
N SER A 472 11.15 -7.31 -17.99
CA SER A 472 9.71 -7.02 -18.06
C SER A 472 8.83 -8.08 -17.36
N PRO A 473 9.15 -8.45 -16.10
CA PRO A 473 8.65 -9.66 -15.46
C PRO A 473 7.15 -9.61 -15.23
N GLN A 474 6.47 -10.73 -15.45
CA GLN A 474 5.17 -10.93 -14.81
C GLN A 474 5.42 -11.05 -13.30
N MET A 475 4.54 -10.47 -12.49
CA MET A 475 4.68 -10.48 -11.04
C MET A 475 3.55 -11.31 -10.42
N LEU A 476 3.89 -12.18 -9.47
CA LEU A 476 2.94 -12.87 -8.61
C LEU A 476 3.24 -12.49 -7.14
N TYR A 477 2.20 -12.36 -6.34
CA TYR A 477 2.33 -12.24 -4.88
C TYR A 477 1.42 -13.25 -4.19
N SER A 478 1.92 -13.96 -3.18
CA SER A 478 1.10 -14.77 -2.28
C SER A 478 1.50 -14.60 -0.81
N VAL A 479 0.53 -14.79 0.08
CA VAL A 479 0.65 -14.64 1.54
C VAL A 479 0.13 -15.92 2.17
N SER A 480 1.01 -16.63 2.89
CA SER A 480 0.60 -17.69 3.82
C SER A 480 1.03 -17.31 5.23
N ALA A 481 0.08 -16.75 5.97
CA ALA A 481 0.28 -16.12 7.27
C ALA A 481 -0.93 -16.38 8.19
N LEU A 482 -0.69 -16.35 9.51
CA LEU A 482 -1.69 -16.60 10.54
C LEU A 482 -1.61 -15.53 11.65
N GLY A 483 -2.71 -14.80 11.87
CA GLY A 483 -2.78 -13.73 12.86
C GLY A 483 -2.70 -14.25 14.29
N GLY A 484 -2.11 -13.47 15.21
CA GLY A 484 -2.02 -13.81 16.63
C GLY A 484 -1.06 -14.95 16.99
N THR A 485 -0.43 -15.60 16.00
CA THR A 485 0.34 -16.83 16.19
C THR A 485 1.84 -16.58 16.23
N ALA A 486 2.50 -17.07 17.28
CA ALA A 486 3.95 -17.14 17.43
C ALA A 486 4.59 -18.16 16.46
N TYR A 487 5.91 -18.05 16.25
CA TYR A 487 6.67 -18.83 15.25
C TYR A 487 6.38 -20.34 15.26
N ALA A 488 6.23 -20.95 16.45
CA ALA A 488 5.93 -22.37 16.60
C ALA A 488 4.64 -22.83 15.88
N GLY A 489 3.66 -21.96 15.67
CA GLY A 489 2.42 -22.27 14.94
C GLY A 489 2.47 -22.02 13.42
N ILE A 490 3.59 -21.52 12.89
CA ILE A 490 3.76 -21.15 11.47
C ILE A 490 5.07 -21.66 10.83
N LYS A 491 5.93 -22.35 11.61
CA LYS A 491 7.17 -22.98 11.13
C LYS A 491 6.94 -24.24 10.29
N LYS A 492 8.01 -24.83 9.76
CA LYS A 492 7.94 -26.09 9.00
C LYS A 492 7.24 -27.20 9.78
N GLY A 493 6.35 -27.91 9.09
CA GLY A 493 5.45 -28.92 9.68
C GLY A 493 4.06 -28.39 10.07
N THR A 494 3.80 -27.08 10.01
CA THR A 494 2.45 -26.52 10.26
C THR A 494 1.68 -26.26 8.97
N THR A 495 0.34 -26.19 9.07
CA THR A 495 -0.55 -25.90 7.92
C THR A 495 -0.18 -24.59 7.22
N THR A 496 0.19 -23.54 7.96
CA THR A 496 0.59 -22.25 7.37
C THR A 496 1.85 -22.39 6.49
N TYR A 497 2.81 -23.20 6.92
CA TYR A 497 4.00 -23.51 6.12
C TYR A 497 3.65 -24.38 4.90
N THR A 498 2.93 -25.48 5.12
CA THR A 498 2.53 -26.39 4.03
C THR A 498 1.74 -25.67 2.95
N ASN A 499 0.82 -24.78 3.31
CA ASN A 499 0.08 -23.94 2.37
C ASN A 499 0.99 -23.01 1.57
N ALA A 500 2.04 -22.45 2.19
CA ALA A 500 3.01 -21.58 1.51
C ALA A 500 3.80 -22.33 0.43
N ILE A 501 4.19 -23.57 0.73
CA ILE A 501 4.93 -24.47 -0.18
C ILE A 501 3.99 -25.04 -1.28
N SER A 502 2.74 -25.34 -0.94
CA SER A 502 1.66 -25.68 -1.89
C SER A 502 1.45 -24.55 -2.91
N GLN A 503 1.33 -23.30 -2.44
CA GLN A 503 1.21 -22.11 -3.31
C GLN A 503 2.39 -21.95 -4.28
N VAL A 504 3.64 -22.21 -3.85
CA VAL A 504 4.83 -22.18 -4.73
C VAL A 504 4.76 -23.28 -5.80
N THR A 505 4.29 -24.47 -5.44
CA THR A 505 4.12 -25.61 -6.37
C THR A 505 3.05 -25.31 -7.43
N THR A 506 1.87 -24.87 -7.02
CA THR A 506 0.79 -24.46 -7.94
C THR A 506 1.24 -23.32 -8.85
N ALA A 507 1.87 -22.28 -8.29
CA ALA A 507 2.33 -21.14 -9.08
C ALA A 507 3.39 -21.51 -10.12
N LYS A 508 4.28 -22.47 -9.84
CA LYS A 508 5.21 -23.02 -10.84
C LYS A 508 4.46 -23.68 -12.01
N ALA A 509 3.52 -24.58 -11.71
CA ALA A 509 2.77 -25.31 -12.75
C ALA A 509 1.95 -24.38 -13.66
N ILE A 510 1.36 -23.31 -13.10
CA ILE A 510 0.65 -22.30 -13.89
C ILE A 510 1.64 -21.46 -14.73
N ALA A 511 2.79 -21.06 -14.19
CA ALA A 511 3.81 -20.33 -14.95
C ALA A 511 4.35 -21.14 -16.13
N GLU A 512 4.60 -22.45 -15.93
CA GLU A 512 5.06 -23.38 -16.95
C GLU A 512 4.01 -23.57 -18.06
N SER A 513 2.71 -23.67 -17.73
CA SER A 513 1.64 -23.76 -18.74
C SER A 513 1.47 -22.46 -19.55
N MET A 514 1.81 -21.31 -18.97
CA MET A 514 1.90 -20.00 -19.67
C MET A 514 3.19 -19.84 -20.50
N GLY A 515 4.12 -20.81 -20.44
CA GLY A 515 5.41 -20.75 -21.11
C GLY A 515 6.29 -19.62 -20.58
N LEU A 516 6.40 -19.52 -19.25
CA LEU A 516 7.25 -18.59 -18.50
C LEU A 516 8.26 -19.37 -17.65
N ASP A 517 9.47 -18.85 -17.50
CA ASP A 517 10.37 -19.28 -16.42
C ASP A 517 9.79 -18.84 -15.07
N TYR A 518 9.94 -19.66 -14.03
CA TYR A 518 9.41 -19.39 -12.69
C TYR A 518 10.54 -19.20 -11.69
N VAL A 519 10.49 -18.11 -10.90
CA VAL A 519 11.50 -17.81 -9.87
C VAL A 519 10.90 -17.16 -8.64
N VAL A 520 11.37 -17.56 -7.46
CA VAL A 520 11.06 -16.94 -6.17
C VAL A 520 12.35 -16.28 -5.65
N PRO A 521 12.69 -15.03 -6.03
CA PRO A 521 13.95 -14.40 -5.63
C PRO A 521 14.00 -14.05 -4.13
N SER A 522 12.85 -14.02 -3.46
CA SER A 522 12.76 -13.58 -2.08
C SER A 522 11.52 -14.11 -1.35
N ILE A 523 11.57 -13.99 -0.02
CA ILE A 523 10.40 -14.14 0.87
C ILE A 523 10.27 -12.91 1.77
N SER A 524 9.06 -12.45 2.06
CA SER A 524 8.81 -11.51 3.17
C SER A 524 8.55 -12.31 4.44
N ILE A 525 9.19 -11.97 5.56
CA ILE A 525 8.84 -12.48 6.89
C ILE A 525 8.36 -11.31 7.75
N VAL A 526 7.05 -11.29 8.04
CA VAL A 526 6.39 -10.20 8.76
C VAL A 526 5.80 -10.75 10.06
N HIS A 527 6.65 -10.85 11.08
CA HIS A 527 6.34 -11.46 12.37
C HIS A 527 7.15 -10.81 13.50
N GLY A 528 6.60 -10.89 14.71
CA GLY A 528 7.20 -10.47 15.97
C GLY A 528 6.16 -10.01 16.98
N GLU A 529 4.97 -9.65 16.51
CA GLU A 529 3.92 -8.99 17.26
C GLU A 529 3.23 -9.88 18.31
N SER A 530 3.20 -11.21 18.11
CA SER A 530 2.69 -12.17 19.11
C SER A 530 3.77 -13.03 19.74
N GLN A 531 5.05 -12.63 19.64
CA GLN A 531 6.14 -13.34 20.27
C GLN A 531 6.45 -12.75 21.65
N SER A 532 6.02 -13.44 22.70
CA SER A 532 6.25 -13.09 24.11
C SER A 532 7.29 -14.01 24.76
N ASN A 533 7.84 -13.59 25.90
CA ASN A 533 8.78 -14.37 26.73
C ASN A 533 10.00 -14.97 25.98
N THR A 534 10.35 -14.42 24.81
CA THR A 534 11.41 -14.92 23.93
C THR A 534 12.60 -13.98 23.99
N THR A 535 13.79 -14.52 24.27
CA THR A 535 15.03 -13.73 24.30
C THR A 535 15.49 -13.33 22.90
N GLN A 536 16.38 -12.33 22.84
CA GLN A 536 16.98 -11.89 21.59
C GLN A 536 17.67 -13.05 20.83
N ALA A 537 18.43 -13.90 21.53
CA ALA A 537 19.15 -15.02 20.93
C ALA A 537 18.22 -16.11 20.38
N GLU A 538 17.14 -16.45 21.10
CA GLU A 538 16.14 -17.41 20.63
C GLU A 538 15.45 -16.92 19.37
N TYR A 539 15.08 -15.63 19.29
CA TYR A 539 14.42 -15.11 18.08
C TYR A 539 15.38 -15.01 16.88
N VAL A 540 16.68 -14.76 17.09
CA VAL A 540 17.70 -14.89 16.03
C VAL A 540 17.79 -16.33 15.51
N ALA A 541 17.79 -17.32 16.41
CA ALA A 541 17.81 -18.73 16.03
C ALA A 541 16.54 -19.14 15.25
N MET A 542 15.36 -18.70 15.69
CA MET A 542 14.09 -18.90 14.97
C MET A 542 14.13 -18.28 13.57
N MET A 543 14.64 -17.06 13.43
CA MET A 543 14.81 -16.41 12.12
C MET A 543 15.79 -17.16 11.22
N ALA A 544 16.84 -17.78 11.77
CA ALA A 544 17.78 -18.60 11.00
C ALA A 544 17.14 -19.92 10.51
N GLU A 545 16.42 -20.63 11.38
CA GLU A 545 15.66 -21.84 11.03
C GLU A 545 14.63 -21.54 9.94
N TRP A 546 13.75 -20.55 10.18
CA TRP A 546 12.66 -20.14 9.28
C TRP A 546 13.16 -19.81 7.87
N VAL A 547 14.27 -19.07 7.76
CA VAL A 547 14.85 -18.69 6.47
C VAL A 547 15.55 -19.86 5.79
N SER A 548 16.18 -20.76 6.55
CA SER A 548 16.79 -21.98 6.01
C SER A 548 15.74 -22.92 5.41
N ASP A 549 14.64 -23.14 6.12
CA ASP A 549 13.54 -24.03 5.72
C ASP A 549 12.92 -23.63 4.38
N TYR A 550 12.43 -22.39 4.27
CA TYR A 550 11.83 -21.89 3.03
C TYR A 550 12.84 -21.89 1.88
N ARG A 551 14.11 -21.58 2.12
CA ARG A 551 15.16 -21.62 1.09
C ARG A 551 15.38 -23.02 0.54
N GLY A 552 15.40 -24.03 1.40
CA GLY A 552 15.52 -25.44 0.98
C GLY A 552 14.34 -25.88 0.12
N ASP A 553 13.13 -25.74 0.65
CA ASP A 553 11.92 -26.30 0.00
C ASP A 553 11.54 -25.54 -1.28
N ILE A 554 11.72 -24.20 -1.33
CA ILE A 554 11.51 -23.41 -2.56
C ILE A 554 12.51 -23.83 -3.64
N VAL A 555 13.78 -24.06 -3.30
CA VAL A 555 14.78 -24.50 -4.30
C VAL A 555 14.48 -25.92 -4.77
N ALA A 556 14.03 -26.81 -3.90
CA ALA A 556 13.61 -28.17 -4.26
C ALA A 556 12.43 -28.17 -5.26
N ILE A 557 11.48 -27.25 -5.14
CA ILE A 557 10.36 -27.10 -6.09
C ILE A 557 10.80 -26.40 -7.38
N THR A 558 11.50 -25.27 -7.27
CA THR A 558 11.78 -24.40 -8.42
C THR A 558 12.93 -24.92 -9.28
N GLY A 559 13.99 -25.44 -8.68
CA GLY A 559 15.28 -25.72 -9.33
C GLY A 559 16.14 -24.46 -9.54
N GLN A 560 15.80 -23.33 -8.90
CA GLN A 560 16.52 -22.07 -9.12
C GLN A 560 17.93 -22.09 -8.49
N ALA A 561 18.95 -21.68 -9.26
CA ALA A 561 20.35 -21.72 -8.83
C ALA A 561 20.70 -20.76 -7.68
N VAL A 562 19.90 -19.70 -7.47
CA VAL A 562 20.11 -18.70 -6.40
C VAL A 562 18.91 -18.70 -5.45
N PRO A 563 19.01 -19.31 -4.25
CA PRO A 563 17.89 -19.45 -3.31
C PRO A 563 17.28 -18.09 -2.88
N PRO A 564 16.03 -18.04 -2.40
CA PRO A 564 15.39 -16.79 -2.00
C PRO A 564 16.12 -16.08 -0.85
N VAL A 565 16.14 -14.75 -0.87
CA VAL A 565 16.60 -13.91 0.27
C VAL A 565 15.38 -13.49 1.09
N ALA A 566 15.48 -13.56 2.42
CA ALA A 566 14.40 -13.16 3.30
C ALA A 566 14.47 -11.66 3.61
N PHE A 567 13.35 -10.96 3.46
CA PHE A 567 13.19 -9.55 3.76
C PHE A 567 12.30 -9.39 4.99
N ILE A 568 12.76 -8.56 5.94
CA ILE A 568 12.05 -8.26 7.18
C ILE A 568 11.94 -6.75 7.37
N SER A 569 10.95 -6.32 8.16
CA SER A 569 10.87 -4.97 8.71
C SER A 569 10.91 -5.04 10.23
N GLN A 570 11.44 -4.01 10.89
CA GLN A 570 11.61 -4.02 12.34
C GLN A 570 10.27 -3.78 13.03
N MET A 571 9.84 -4.73 13.87
CA MET A 571 8.63 -4.63 14.69
C MET A 571 9.03 -4.21 16.10
N LEU A 572 8.58 -3.04 16.56
CA LEU A 572 8.96 -2.51 17.87
C LEU A 572 8.00 -2.94 18.99
N THR A 573 7.42 -4.13 18.80
CA THR A 573 6.54 -4.81 19.75
C THR A 573 7.36 -5.51 20.83
N GLY A 574 6.86 -5.44 22.06
CA GLY A 574 7.44 -6.06 23.25
C GLY A 574 6.76 -5.50 24.49
N ASP A 575 6.89 -6.19 25.62
CA ASP A 575 6.08 -5.90 26.81
C ASP A 575 6.34 -4.49 27.38
N PRO A 576 5.30 -3.80 27.90
CA PRO A 576 5.47 -2.50 28.56
C PRO A 576 6.43 -2.60 29.76
N GLY A 577 7.19 -1.54 30.02
CA GLY A 577 8.20 -1.50 31.08
C GLY A 577 9.53 -2.19 30.74
N THR A 578 9.63 -2.92 29.62
CA THR A 578 10.85 -3.61 29.18
C THR A 578 11.48 -2.96 27.94
N ILE A 579 12.74 -3.32 27.65
CA ILE A 579 13.39 -3.09 26.35
C ILE A 579 13.02 -4.26 25.42
N PRO A 580 12.26 -4.02 24.33
CA PRO A 580 11.83 -5.08 23.42
C PRO A 580 12.98 -5.88 22.79
N GLN A 581 12.97 -7.20 22.97
CA GLN A 581 14.00 -8.11 22.46
C GLN A 581 13.85 -8.40 20.95
N ILE A 582 12.62 -8.47 20.45
CA ILE A 582 12.30 -8.79 19.06
C ILE A 582 12.90 -7.81 18.03
N PRO A 583 12.77 -6.47 18.15
CA PRO A 583 13.41 -5.55 17.21
C PRO A 583 14.93 -5.63 17.23
N LEU A 584 15.55 -5.91 18.40
CA LEU A 584 16.99 -6.11 18.51
C LEU A 584 17.44 -7.38 17.79
N ALA A 585 16.70 -8.49 17.99
CA ALA A 585 16.93 -9.75 17.28
C ALA A 585 16.78 -9.62 15.76
N GLN A 586 15.85 -8.80 15.27
CA GLN A 586 15.68 -8.53 13.85
C GLN A 586 16.87 -7.75 13.26
N LEU A 587 17.41 -6.77 13.99
CA LEU A 587 18.64 -6.07 13.59
C LEU A 587 19.88 -7.00 13.66
N GLN A 588 19.96 -7.86 14.68
CA GLN A 588 21.04 -8.84 14.82
C GLN A 588 21.01 -9.88 13.69
N ALA A 589 19.85 -10.48 13.40
CA ALA A 589 19.68 -11.45 12.31
C ALA A 589 20.06 -10.83 10.95
N HIS A 590 19.73 -9.56 10.71
CA HIS A 590 20.20 -8.81 9.53
C HIS A 590 21.72 -8.62 9.50
N ASN A 591 22.37 -8.39 10.64
CA ASN A 591 23.82 -8.20 10.69
C ASN A 591 24.58 -9.54 10.50
N GLU A 592 24.08 -10.64 11.08
CA GLU A 592 24.79 -11.92 11.16
C GLU A 592 24.45 -12.91 10.04
N ASN A 593 23.19 -12.98 9.59
CA ASN A 593 22.78 -13.91 8.54
C ASN A 593 22.79 -13.21 7.16
N PRO A 594 23.62 -13.62 6.19
CA PRO A 594 23.67 -12.98 4.88
C PRO A 594 22.35 -13.09 4.11
N ASN A 595 21.49 -14.06 4.45
CA ASN A 595 20.22 -14.33 3.78
C ASN A 595 19.02 -13.61 4.42
N VAL A 596 19.21 -12.84 5.50
CA VAL A 596 18.20 -11.98 6.13
C VAL A 596 18.54 -10.53 5.83
N VAL A 597 17.62 -9.79 5.20
CA VAL A 597 17.73 -8.37 4.89
C VAL A 597 16.65 -7.60 5.62
N MET A 598 17.02 -6.67 6.51
CA MET A 598 16.07 -5.75 7.10
C MET A 598 15.92 -4.49 6.23
N VAL A 599 14.68 -4.21 5.83
CA VAL A 599 14.30 -3.04 5.02
C VAL A 599 14.43 -1.76 5.82
N GLY A 600 13.81 -1.73 7.01
CA GLY A 600 13.74 -0.59 7.93
C GLY A 600 12.70 -0.80 9.04
N PRO A 601 12.49 0.18 9.94
CA PRO A 601 11.54 0.07 11.05
C PRO A 601 10.12 0.47 10.67
N LYS A 602 9.10 -0.08 11.36
CA LYS A 602 7.70 0.25 11.12
C LYS A 602 7.13 1.47 11.88
N TYR A 603 7.85 2.04 12.85
CA TYR A 603 7.28 3.10 13.70
C TYR A 603 6.86 4.38 12.96
N ALA A 604 7.38 4.60 11.74
CA ALA A 604 7.23 5.85 10.99
C ALA A 604 5.94 5.95 10.16
N TYR A 605 5.08 4.94 10.21
CA TYR A 605 3.86 4.84 9.43
C TYR A 605 2.60 5.04 10.29
N PRO A 606 1.47 5.47 9.73
CA PRO A 606 0.22 5.58 10.48
C PRO A 606 -0.33 4.20 10.85
N PHE A 607 -0.83 4.05 12.06
CA PHE A 607 -1.46 2.84 12.60
C PHE A 607 -2.97 3.02 12.81
N TRP A 608 -3.71 1.93 12.65
CA TRP A 608 -5.12 1.80 13.00
C TRP A 608 -5.30 1.37 14.47
N ASP A 609 -4.48 0.42 14.94
CA ASP A 609 -4.48 -0.10 16.31
C ASP A 609 -3.04 -0.28 16.83
N THR A 610 -2.83 -1.10 17.86
CA THR A 610 -1.51 -1.36 18.48
C THR A 610 -0.51 -2.09 17.59
N TYR A 611 -0.96 -2.68 16.47
CA TYR A 611 -0.15 -3.55 15.62
C TYR A 611 -0.33 -3.25 14.13
N HIS A 612 -1.56 -2.99 13.67
CA HIS A 612 -1.84 -2.88 12.25
C HIS A 612 -1.63 -1.45 11.75
N MET A 613 -0.76 -1.29 10.74
CA MET A 613 -0.65 -0.06 9.97
C MET A 613 -1.96 0.23 9.22
N GLN A 614 -2.17 1.49 8.83
CA GLN A 614 -3.17 1.86 7.84
C GLN A 614 -2.63 1.61 6.43
N GLY A 615 -3.49 1.58 5.41
CA GLY A 615 -3.12 1.41 4.00
C GLY A 615 -1.90 2.22 3.50
N PRO A 616 -1.71 3.51 3.87
CA PRO A 616 -0.52 4.28 3.48
C PRO A 616 0.80 3.67 3.98
N GLY A 617 0.79 3.01 5.14
CA GLY A 617 1.94 2.30 5.69
C GLY A 617 2.27 1.03 4.89
N TYR A 618 1.25 0.24 4.52
CA TYR A 618 1.46 -0.96 3.70
C TYR A 618 1.93 -0.63 2.28
N MET A 619 1.41 0.45 1.66
CA MET A 619 1.92 0.93 0.37
C MET A 619 3.42 1.24 0.46
N LYS A 620 3.83 2.13 1.39
CA LYS A 620 5.23 2.54 1.54
C LYS A 620 6.15 1.38 1.94
N MET A 621 5.65 0.42 2.72
CA MET A 621 6.39 -0.80 3.05
C MET A 621 6.70 -1.65 1.82
N GLY A 622 5.70 -1.93 0.97
CA GLY A 622 5.92 -2.71 -0.26
C GLY A 622 6.85 -2.01 -1.26
N GLU A 623 6.78 -0.68 -1.35
CA GLU A 623 7.68 0.12 -2.21
C GLU A 623 9.13 0.15 -1.68
N LEU A 624 9.32 0.25 -0.35
CA LEU A 624 10.64 0.15 0.28
C LEU A 624 11.22 -1.26 0.24
N GLU A 625 10.39 -2.30 0.36
CA GLU A 625 10.85 -3.68 0.20
C GLU A 625 11.26 -3.96 -1.26
N ALA A 626 10.54 -3.44 -2.24
CA ALA A 626 10.94 -3.46 -3.65
C ALA A 626 12.28 -2.72 -3.89
N ARG A 627 12.55 -1.60 -3.21
CA ARG A 627 13.85 -0.93 -3.22
C ARG A 627 14.95 -1.81 -2.62
N ALA A 628 14.74 -2.33 -1.41
CA ALA A 628 15.72 -3.15 -0.72
C ALA A 628 16.05 -4.42 -1.53
N GLU A 629 15.05 -5.01 -2.17
CA GLU A 629 15.18 -6.22 -2.98
C GLU A 629 15.92 -5.98 -4.29
N ARG A 630 15.48 -5.02 -5.12
CA ARG A 630 16.13 -4.74 -6.42
C ARG A 630 17.61 -4.38 -6.24
N LEU A 631 17.94 -3.62 -5.20
CA LEU A 631 19.33 -3.25 -4.88
C LEU A 631 20.12 -4.42 -4.30
N THR A 632 19.49 -5.33 -3.56
CA THR A 632 20.14 -6.59 -3.14
C THR A 632 20.53 -7.46 -4.34
N GLN A 633 19.73 -7.47 -5.41
CA GLN A 633 20.00 -8.23 -6.64
C GLN A 633 21.13 -7.63 -7.50
N VAL A 634 21.23 -6.29 -7.59
CA VAL A 634 22.18 -5.61 -8.51
C VAL A 634 23.39 -4.92 -7.88
N SER A 635 23.37 -4.69 -6.57
CA SER A 635 24.43 -3.96 -5.84
C SER A 635 24.94 -4.69 -4.59
N GLY A 636 24.41 -5.88 -4.28
CA GLY A 636 24.71 -6.61 -3.05
C GLY A 636 23.84 -6.17 -1.85
N LYS A 637 24.00 -6.89 -0.73
CA LYS A 637 23.05 -6.90 0.41
C LYS A 637 22.66 -5.49 0.91
N TRP A 638 21.39 -5.11 0.70
CA TRP A 638 20.80 -3.88 1.23
C TRP A 638 21.04 -3.73 2.73
N GLN A 639 21.36 -2.52 3.18
CA GLN A 639 21.45 -2.16 4.60
C GLN A 639 20.34 -1.18 4.97
N PRO A 640 19.63 -1.38 6.10
CA PRO A 640 18.77 -0.34 6.68
C PRO A 640 19.64 0.80 7.26
N LEU A 641 19.02 1.91 7.68
CA LEU A 641 19.72 2.95 8.44
C LEU A 641 20.00 2.46 9.86
N LYS A 642 21.28 2.39 10.24
CA LYS A 642 21.76 1.87 11.53
C LYS A 642 23.02 2.58 12.01
N VAL A 643 23.25 2.55 13.32
CA VAL A 643 24.52 2.95 13.94
C VAL A 643 25.59 1.89 13.64
N MET A 644 26.81 2.35 13.37
CA MET A 644 28.00 1.53 13.11
C MET A 644 29.04 1.62 14.24
N SER A 645 29.09 2.73 14.96
CA SER A 645 29.89 2.88 16.18
C SER A 645 29.31 3.97 17.08
N ALA A 646 29.59 3.87 18.38
CA ALA A 646 29.40 4.93 19.37
C ALA A 646 30.75 5.23 20.04
N VAL A 647 31.08 6.50 20.26
CA VAL A 647 32.32 6.93 20.92
C VAL A 647 31.99 7.92 22.03
N VAL A 648 32.38 7.61 23.26
CA VAL A 648 32.22 8.50 24.42
C VAL A 648 33.40 9.46 24.55
N SER A 649 33.13 10.69 24.99
CA SER A 649 34.13 11.69 25.31
C SER A 649 33.58 12.63 26.39
N GLY A 650 33.74 12.26 27.66
CA GLY A 650 33.23 13.02 28.80
C GLY A 650 31.71 13.08 28.81
N THR A 651 31.12 14.23 28.50
CA THR A 651 29.65 14.41 28.41
C THR A 651 29.06 14.03 27.05
N LYS A 652 29.88 13.75 26.03
CA LYS A 652 29.42 13.53 24.65
C LYS A 652 29.45 12.06 24.26
N ILE A 653 28.44 11.65 23.49
CA ILE A 653 28.42 10.41 22.72
C ILE A 653 28.34 10.82 21.24
N THR A 654 29.28 10.34 20.42
CA THR A 654 29.25 10.51 18.97
C THR A 654 28.90 9.18 18.32
N LEU A 655 27.73 9.10 17.69
CA LEU A 655 27.31 7.96 16.88
C LEU A 655 27.73 8.19 15.43
N ARG A 656 28.21 7.14 14.76
CA ARG A 656 28.42 7.13 13.30
C ARG A 656 27.41 6.20 12.65
N LEU A 657 26.70 6.66 11.62
CA LEU A 657 25.72 5.87 10.89
C LEU A 657 26.26 5.44 9.51
N ASN A 658 25.52 4.55 8.85
CA ASN A 658 25.92 3.90 7.58
C ASN A 658 25.41 4.61 6.30
N ASN A 659 24.81 5.80 6.39
CA ASN A 659 24.33 6.53 5.22
C ASN A 659 25.48 7.12 4.40
N LEU A 660 25.31 7.16 3.07
CA LEU A 660 26.24 7.81 2.15
C LEU A 660 25.63 9.13 1.64
N PRO A 661 26.12 10.32 2.07
CA PRO A 661 25.58 11.61 1.65
C PRO A 661 25.51 11.77 0.12
N ASP A 662 26.57 11.36 -0.56
CA ASP A 662 26.71 11.42 -2.02
C ASP A 662 26.38 10.06 -2.70
N GLY A 663 25.55 9.25 -2.04
CA GLY A 663 25.05 7.98 -2.57
C GLY A 663 24.08 8.17 -3.75
N ASN A 664 23.90 7.11 -4.54
CA ASN A 664 23.18 7.17 -5.82
C ASN A 664 22.26 5.94 -6.02
N ALA A 665 21.70 5.78 -7.22
CA ALA A 665 20.76 4.73 -7.53
C ALA A 665 21.33 3.32 -7.29
N GLY A 666 22.66 3.16 -7.40
CA GLY A 666 23.35 1.89 -7.19
C GLY A 666 23.77 1.62 -5.74
N THR A 667 23.49 2.52 -4.77
CA THR A 667 23.87 2.32 -3.36
C THR A 667 22.89 1.40 -2.63
N PRO A 668 23.30 0.21 -2.12
CA PRO A 668 22.42 -0.75 -1.44
C PRO A 668 22.20 -0.36 0.04
N GLY A 669 21.63 0.81 0.29
CA GLY A 669 21.30 1.28 1.63
C GLY A 669 20.90 2.76 1.66
N PRO A 670 20.86 3.38 2.86
CA PRO A 670 20.51 4.78 3.06
C PRO A 670 21.48 5.74 2.38
N ILE A 671 20.96 6.87 1.88
CA ILE A 671 21.73 7.91 1.19
C ILE A 671 21.26 9.32 1.54
N GLY A 672 22.04 10.33 1.15
CA GLY A 672 21.80 11.69 1.62
C GLY A 672 22.22 11.84 3.08
N LYS A 673 21.87 12.98 3.67
CA LYS A 673 22.31 13.36 5.03
C LYS A 673 21.30 12.91 6.07
N LEU A 674 21.74 12.75 7.31
CA LEU A 674 20.85 12.55 8.45
C LEU A 674 19.99 13.80 8.71
N ALA A 675 18.72 13.57 9.05
CA ALA A 675 17.77 14.59 9.44
C ALA A 675 16.96 14.17 10.66
N ILE A 676 16.64 15.14 11.51
CA ILE A 676 15.60 15.02 12.54
C ILE A 676 14.28 15.46 11.89
N ASP A 677 13.28 14.59 11.88
CA ASP A 677 11.95 14.84 11.32
C ASP A 677 10.87 14.60 12.37
N THR A 678 10.53 15.68 13.09
CA THR A 678 9.43 15.71 14.07
C THR A 678 8.06 15.96 13.42
N ALA A 679 8.00 16.12 12.10
CA ALA A 679 6.78 16.45 11.36
C ALA A 679 6.05 15.20 10.87
N ILE A 680 6.80 14.18 10.42
CA ILE A 680 6.26 12.87 10.06
C ILE A 680 6.11 11.98 11.30
N VAL A 681 7.07 12.03 12.24
CA VAL A 681 7.07 11.23 13.48
C VAL A 681 7.18 12.16 14.67
N SER A 682 6.12 12.28 15.48
CA SER A 682 6.14 13.15 16.66
C SER A 682 7.23 12.72 17.66
N ASP A 683 7.89 13.68 18.30
CA ASP A 683 8.97 13.39 19.25
C ASP A 683 8.44 12.59 20.47
N PRO A 684 9.00 11.40 20.80
CA PRO A 684 8.73 10.69 22.05
C PRO A 684 9.60 11.17 23.24
N GLY A 685 10.47 12.16 23.02
CA GLY A 685 11.51 12.63 23.92
C GLY A 685 12.91 12.40 23.32
N ASN A 686 13.72 13.46 23.28
CA ASN A 686 15.09 13.46 22.73
C ASN A 686 15.18 12.83 21.32
N TYR A 687 14.19 13.05 20.46
CA TYR A 687 14.07 12.46 19.12
C TYR A 687 14.07 10.93 19.09
N GLY A 688 13.83 10.26 20.22
CA GLY A 688 13.84 8.81 20.36
C GLY A 688 14.96 8.23 21.23
N PHE A 689 15.96 9.02 21.63
CA PHE A 689 17.11 8.54 22.42
C PHE A 689 16.86 8.53 23.93
N GLN A 690 17.33 7.48 24.60
CA GLN A 690 17.32 7.36 26.07
C GLN A 690 18.62 6.76 26.60
N LEU A 691 19.06 7.20 27.79
CA LEU A 691 20.18 6.62 28.53
C LEU A 691 19.63 5.85 29.75
N SER A 692 20.26 4.74 30.13
CA SER A 692 19.94 4.05 31.40
C SER A 692 20.38 4.83 32.64
N ALA A 693 21.36 5.75 32.49
CA ALA A 693 21.87 6.60 33.55
C ALA A 693 22.21 8.00 33.01
N GLY A 694 22.04 9.03 33.85
CA GLY A 694 22.26 10.43 33.46
C GLY A 694 21.10 11.05 32.67
N THR A 695 21.30 12.25 32.13
CA THR A 695 20.28 13.02 31.42
C THR A 695 20.84 13.59 30.12
N ILE A 696 20.14 13.38 29.01
CA ILE A 696 20.45 14.02 27.72
C ILE A 696 20.09 15.51 27.83
N GLY A 697 21.05 16.39 27.52
CA GLY A 697 20.84 17.83 27.42
C GLY A 697 20.57 18.29 25.97
N THR A 698 21.26 17.72 24.99
CA THR A 698 21.03 17.98 23.55
C THR A 698 21.28 16.76 22.67
N VAL A 699 20.63 16.73 21.52
CA VAL A 699 20.91 15.82 20.39
C VAL A 699 21.05 16.68 19.13
N ALA A 700 22.14 16.51 18.38
CA ALA A 700 22.42 17.27 17.16
C ALA A 700 22.93 16.36 16.03
N MET A 701 22.58 16.68 14.78
CA MET A 701 23.19 16.06 13.61
C MET A 701 24.58 16.64 13.38
N GLY A 702 25.54 15.79 13.00
CA GLY A 702 26.89 16.21 12.61
C GLY A 702 26.87 16.99 11.30
N ALA A 703 27.78 17.98 11.17
CA ALA A 703 27.94 18.74 9.93
C ALA A 703 28.44 17.87 8.75
N ASP A 704 28.99 16.70 9.03
CA ASP A 704 29.33 15.66 8.06
C ASP A 704 28.09 14.97 7.43
N GLY A 705 26.91 15.13 8.02
CA GLY A 705 25.66 14.52 7.57
C GLY A 705 25.56 13.01 7.82
N VAL A 706 26.47 12.42 8.61
CA VAL A 706 26.55 10.96 8.87
C VAL A 706 26.75 10.62 10.35
N SER A 707 27.03 11.62 11.19
CA SER A 707 27.20 11.44 12.64
C SER A 707 26.05 12.06 13.44
N ILE A 708 25.81 11.58 14.66
CA ILE A 708 24.89 12.16 15.64
C ILE A 708 25.67 12.44 16.91
N VAL A 709 25.57 13.65 17.45
CA VAL A 709 26.20 14.05 18.72
C VAL A 709 25.13 14.21 19.78
N ILE A 710 25.16 13.34 20.78
CA ILE A 710 24.34 13.42 22.00
C ILE A 710 25.23 14.05 23.08
N THR A 711 24.76 15.10 23.75
CA THR A 711 25.46 15.71 24.88
C THR A 711 24.62 15.52 26.14
N ALA A 712 25.15 14.83 27.13
CA ALA A 712 24.56 14.69 28.46
C ALA A 712 24.87 15.91 29.34
N THR A 713 24.10 16.08 30.42
CA THR A 713 24.29 17.15 31.42
C THR A 713 25.49 16.89 32.35
N THR A 714 25.95 15.65 32.41
CA THR A 714 27.07 15.16 33.23
C THR A 714 27.97 14.26 32.37
N ALA A 715 29.11 13.83 32.90
CA ALA A 715 29.92 12.81 32.22
C ALA A 715 29.13 11.50 32.11
N ILE A 716 29.28 10.80 30.99
CA ILE A 716 28.75 9.45 30.80
C ILE A 716 29.52 8.49 31.74
N ALA A 717 28.80 7.59 32.40
CA ALA A 717 29.40 6.51 33.19
C ALA A 717 29.64 5.27 32.32
N ALA A 718 30.63 4.45 32.66
CA ALA A 718 30.80 3.14 32.06
C ALA A 718 29.52 2.30 32.22
N ASP A 719 29.29 1.36 31.29
CA ASP A 719 28.10 0.50 31.25
C ASP A 719 26.75 1.24 31.09
N THR A 720 26.77 2.56 30.83
CA THR A 720 25.55 3.30 30.46
C THR A 720 25.01 2.75 29.14
N VAL A 721 23.75 2.33 29.11
CA VAL A 721 23.10 1.83 27.90
C VAL A 721 22.39 2.98 27.19
N LEU A 722 22.75 3.22 25.94
CA LEU A 722 22.03 4.09 25.02
C LEU A 722 21.03 3.25 24.21
N THR A 723 19.76 3.63 24.26
CA THR A 723 18.72 3.07 23.38
C THR A 723 18.16 4.12 22.43
N TYR A 724 17.63 3.65 21.31
CA TYR A 724 16.87 4.47 20.36
C TYR A 724 15.60 3.73 19.94
N ALA A 725 14.46 4.42 19.96
CA ALA A 725 13.13 3.89 19.59
C ALA A 725 12.64 2.68 20.41
N LEU A 726 13.21 2.42 21.59
CA LEU A 726 12.84 1.31 22.49
C LEU A 726 12.30 1.80 23.84
N GLN A 727 11.58 2.94 23.85
CA GLN A 727 11.14 3.57 25.10
C GLN A 727 10.30 2.60 25.95
N PRO A 728 10.71 2.25 27.19
CA PRO A 728 10.02 1.22 27.97
C PRO A 728 8.68 1.72 28.53
N THR A 729 8.50 3.04 28.64
CA THR A 729 7.26 3.71 29.05
C THR A 729 6.22 3.82 27.93
N LEU A 730 6.57 3.45 26.69
CA LEU A 730 5.65 3.44 25.55
C LEU A 730 5.34 2.00 25.11
N ASN A 731 4.15 1.80 24.55
CA ASN A 731 3.72 0.52 24.00
C ASN A 731 4.29 0.29 22.59
N SER A 732 3.92 -0.83 21.96
CA SER A 732 4.14 -1.11 20.53
C SER A 732 3.74 0.07 19.63
N PRO A 733 4.28 0.18 18.40
CA PRO A 733 3.99 1.26 17.45
C PRO A 733 2.50 1.60 17.32
N GLN A 734 2.19 2.87 17.56
CA GLN A 734 0.87 3.48 17.47
C GLN A 734 1.05 4.93 17.02
N THR A 735 0.13 5.44 16.21
CA THR A 735 0.09 6.84 15.76
C THR A 735 0.20 7.79 16.96
N GLY A 736 1.33 8.50 17.07
CA GLY A 736 1.62 9.47 18.15
C GLY A 736 1.95 8.89 19.53
N ASN A 737 1.59 7.62 19.82
CA ASN A 737 1.63 7.06 21.19
C ASN A 737 2.59 5.87 21.38
N GLY A 738 3.05 5.21 20.32
CA GLY A 738 3.94 4.04 20.43
C GLY A 738 5.43 4.36 20.41
N ARG A 739 6.26 3.34 20.69
CA ARG A 739 7.73 3.36 20.56
C ARG A 739 8.18 3.79 19.15
N ARG A 740 9.06 4.79 19.07
CA ARG A 740 9.44 5.48 17.81
C ARG A 740 10.70 6.36 17.96
N GLY A 741 11.15 6.98 16.87
CA GLY A 741 12.15 8.05 16.91
C GLY A 741 12.17 8.87 15.63
N CYS A 742 12.76 10.07 15.66
CA CYS A 742 12.62 11.07 14.60
C CYS A 742 13.79 11.08 13.59
N ILE A 743 14.73 10.13 13.64
CA ILE A 743 15.91 10.12 12.77
C ILE A 743 15.65 9.36 11.47
N ARG A 744 15.96 10.00 10.35
CA ARG A 744 15.96 9.43 8.98
C ARG A 744 17.12 9.98 8.14
N ASP A 745 17.28 9.47 6.93
CA ASP A 745 18.12 10.07 5.90
C ASP A 745 17.36 11.08 5.01
N THR A 746 18.00 11.53 3.92
CA THR A 746 17.41 12.36 2.86
C THR A 746 17.53 11.66 1.51
N ASP A 747 17.10 10.40 1.44
CA ASP A 747 16.98 9.63 0.20
C ASP A 747 15.74 10.04 -0.59
N LEU A 748 15.95 10.56 -1.80
CA LEU A 748 14.92 11.04 -2.72
C LEU A 748 14.81 10.18 -4.00
N ARG A 749 15.44 8.99 -4.05
CA ARG A 749 15.48 8.12 -5.25
C ARG A 749 14.13 7.56 -5.67
N ASP A 750 13.27 7.29 -4.70
CA ASP A 750 11.91 6.81 -4.93
C ASP A 750 10.94 7.66 -4.12
N SER A 751 9.88 8.17 -4.76
CA SER A 751 8.69 8.70 -4.09
C SER A 751 7.60 7.64 -4.05
N SER A 752 6.84 7.63 -2.95
CA SER A 752 5.68 6.77 -2.77
C SER A 752 4.56 7.10 -3.77
N ARG A 753 3.93 6.08 -4.35
CA ARG A 753 2.76 6.21 -5.24
C ARG A 753 1.53 6.79 -4.53
N TYR A 754 1.49 6.75 -3.19
CA TYR A 754 0.34 7.14 -2.38
C TYR A 754 0.18 8.66 -2.32
N ASP A 755 1.26 9.38 -2.02
CA ASP A 755 1.28 10.80 -1.69
C ASP A 755 2.42 11.59 -2.38
N MET A 756 3.19 10.94 -3.25
CA MET A 756 4.39 11.47 -3.92
C MET A 756 5.53 11.89 -2.98
N THR A 757 5.47 11.58 -1.68
CA THR A 757 6.56 11.87 -0.73
C THR A 757 7.72 10.88 -0.89
N PRO A 758 8.98 11.31 -0.68
CA PRO A 758 10.14 10.43 -0.67
C PRO A 758 10.00 9.27 0.32
N LEU A 759 10.42 8.09 -0.12
CA LEU A 759 10.56 6.92 0.73
C LEU A 759 11.88 7.04 1.51
N TYR A 760 11.86 7.75 2.62
CA TYR A 760 13.04 7.89 3.49
C TYR A 760 13.40 6.59 4.21
N ASN A 761 14.69 6.39 4.48
CA ASN A 761 15.16 5.28 5.29
C ASN A 761 15.27 5.75 6.75
N TRP A 762 14.44 5.19 7.63
CA TRP A 762 14.37 5.55 9.05
C TRP A 762 15.35 4.73 9.90
N LEU A 763 15.92 5.35 10.94
CA LEU A 763 16.91 4.71 11.81
C LEU A 763 16.29 3.52 12.56
N CYS A 764 16.88 2.34 12.42
CA CYS A 764 16.46 1.17 13.18
C CYS A 764 16.69 1.34 14.68
N ALA A 765 15.76 0.77 15.46
CA ALA A 765 15.86 0.70 16.91
C ALA A 765 17.07 -0.14 17.33
N PHE A 766 17.77 0.32 18.37
CA PHE A 766 18.96 -0.32 18.89
C PHE A 766 19.11 -0.13 20.41
N SER A 767 19.96 -0.96 21.00
CA SER A 767 20.46 -0.85 22.37
C SER A 767 21.98 -1.08 22.32
N ILE A 768 22.76 -0.14 22.85
CA ILE A 768 24.23 -0.19 22.87
C ILE A 768 24.71 0.15 24.29
N THR A 769 25.45 -0.76 24.92
CA THR A 769 26.24 -0.46 26.12
C THR A 769 27.43 0.42 25.72
N LEU A 770 27.66 1.51 26.43
CA LEU A 770 28.72 2.47 26.11
C LEU A 770 30.03 2.14 26.84
N GLU A 771 31.07 1.93 26.04
CA GLU A 771 32.47 1.87 26.47
C GLU A 771 33.09 3.29 26.51
N ILE A 772 34.17 3.47 27.29
CA ILE A 772 34.83 4.77 27.57
C ILE A 772 36.34 4.66 27.30
#